data_AF-A0A249NX16-F1
#
_entry.id   AF-A0A249NX16-F1
#
_cell.length_a   1.000
_cell.length_b   1.000
_cell.length_c   1.000
_cell.angle_alpha   90.00
_cell.angle_beta   90.00
_cell.angle_gamma   90.00
#
_symmetry.space_group_name_H-M   'P 1'
#
loop_
_entity.id
_entity.type
_entity.pdbx_description
1 polymer ?
#
loop_
_entity_poly.entity_id
_entity_poly.type
_entity_poly.pdbx_seq_one_letter_code
_entity_poly.pdbx_strand_id
1 'polypeptide(L)'
;MAKEQAAEATGEGRFDGDPAFGYRALPGVADEMLDPQGDVRPVWQRLLAALGRMDETELANRFARADRYLRDAGVFYRAYGKENTERSWPLSHIPVLIDEAEWAAVSEGLIQRAELLEKVVADIYGENRLVGEGLLPPALVGSNPQFLRPLVGVKPADGHFLHFCSFEIGRGPDGTWWVLADRTEAPSGAGFALENRVATTRAFSNLYAETHVRRLASFFGAFRDTLQAQKLHPDDRIAVLSPGIANETYFEHAYIARYLGFMLLEGEDLTVVGGRVMVRTVAGLKPIGVLWRRLDASFADPLELNQSSHIGTPGIVEALRGGSVSIVNAIGSGILETRAFLAFMPTLCRHLLGEEQKLPSIATWWCGQEQERQHVASNIEGMVIGPAYSTRPFFDDNGQSVLGAALRETTKTSAAEWLAAGGGKLVGQEVVTLSTTPAWVRGRLTPRPMSLRVFAARTRDGWQIMPGGFARIGSGDDVAAIAMQAGGTAADVWIVSEKPVERTTLLPAEESFTRNLPGSLPSRAADNLFWLGRYIERAEGALRILRAWHARFAEAADPNMPLLKDVSSYLAALDISTRQPVPASLLANIDSALFSAGNIRDRFSPDGWLALNDLSKTARKFHATVQAGDDATHAMTILLRKLAGFAGLVHENMYRFTGWRFLSIGRYLERGLHMTRLLGHMSGPEAPDGAYDMLLEIGDSVMTHRRRYNVNTAALTVTDLLALDPLNPRSVLFQLNEIKTEVELLPNAFVNGQMSPFYRETMRLHSGLAVMTPEAMTEAVYRRLEQDLERLSDLLAQTYLG
;
A
#
# COMPACT_ATOMS: atom_id res chain seq x y z
N MET A 1 -29.68 71.15 -2.84
CA MET A 1 -28.89 70.45 -3.88
C MET A 1 -28.06 69.38 -3.20
N ALA A 2 -27.89 68.23 -3.86
CA ALA A 2 -27.21 67.03 -3.38
C ALA A 2 -28.01 66.13 -2.42
N LYS A 3 -29.11 65.59 -2.96
CA LYS A 3 -29.73 64.33 -2.54
C LYS A 3 -29.57 63.27 -3.66
N GLU A 4 -28.47 63.40 -4.42
CA GLU A 4 -28.30 62.84 -5.78
C GLU A 4 -26.90 62.23 -5.97
N GLN A 5 -26.32 61.64 -4.92
CA GLN A 5 -25.05 60.89 -4.99
C GLN A 5 -25.06 59.64 -4.09
N ALA A 6 -26.21 58.96 -4.00
CA ALA A 6 -26.35 57.70 -3.27
C ALA A 6 -26.87 56.55 -4.15
N ALA A 7 -26.72 56.66 -5.47
CA ALA A 7 -27.21 55.68 -6.43
C ALA A 7 -26.21 55.56 -7.59
N GLU A 8 -25.02 54.98 -7.34
CA GLU A 8 -24.13 54.43 -8.38
C GLU A 8 -22.93 53.75 -7.72
N ALA A 9 -23.18 52.60 -7.11
CA ALA A 9 -22.20 51.54 -6.88
C ALA A 9 -22.95 50.24 -6.52
N THR A 10 -24.06 49.98 -7.21
CA THR A 10 -24.53 48.61 -7.40
C THR A 10 -23.51 47.96 -8.32
N GLY A 11 -22.52 47.28 -7.73
CA GLY A 11 -21.72 46.31 -8.45
C GLY A 11 -22.67 45.24 -8.96
N GLU A 12 -23.13 45.42 -10.20
CA GLU A 12 -23.88 44.43 -10.96
C GLU A 12 -23.13 43.12 -10.83
N GLY A 13 -23.83 42.13 -10.27
CA GLY A 13 -23.32 40.78 -10.21
C GLY A 13 -22.98 40.32 -11.62
N ARG A 14 -21.70 40.05 -11.87
CA ARG A 14 -21.40 38.85 -12.66
C ARG A 14 -22.18 37.72 -12.00
N PHE A 15 -22.82 36.86 -12.78
CA PHE A 15 -23.55 35.64 -12.35
C PHE A 15 -25.08 35.66 -12.31
N ASP A 16 -25.78 36.70 -12.78
CA ASP A 16 -27.21 36.54 -13.11
C ASP A 16 -27.38 35.99 -14.54
N GLY A 17 -27.69 34.69 -14.65
CA GLY A 17 -28.26 34.10 -15.87
C GLY A 17 -27.50 32.97 -16.58
N ASP A 18 -26.39 32.42 -16.05
CA ASP A 18 -25.65 31.33 -16.69
C ASP A 18 -25.74 30.03 -15.86
N PRO A 19 -26.36 28.95 -16.37
CA PRO A 19 -26.64 27.75 -15.58
C PRO A 19 -25.33 27.07 -15.15
N ALA A 20 -25.10 26.96 -13.84
CA ALA A 20 -24.08 26.11 -13.23
C ALA A 20 -22.70 26.15 -13.92
N PHE A 21 -22.10 27.34 -14.10
CA PHE A 21 -20.77 27.53 -14.71
C PHE A 21 -20.68 27.14 -16.20
N GLY A 22 -21.78 27.22 -16.95
CA GLY A 22 -21.81 26.79 -18.37
C GLY A 22 -21.80 25.28 -18.55
N TYR A 23 -22.10 24.52 -17.49
CA TYR A 23 -22.23 23.06 -17.55
C TYR A 23 -23.46 22.65 -18.35
N ARG A 24 -23.31 21.64 -19.22
CA ARG A 24 -24.41 21.06 -19.99
C ARG A 24 -24.29 19.54 -19.98
N ALA A 25 -25.38 18.87 -19.65
CA ALA A 25 -25.47 17.41 -19.77
C ALA A 25 -25.37 16.97 -21.24
N LEU A 26 -24.91 15.73 -21.47
CA LEU A 26 -24.86 15.16 -22.80
C LEU A 26 -26.26 14.74 -23.27
N PRO A 27 -26.65 14.99 -24.54
CA PRO A 27 -27.97 14.62 -25.04
C PRO A 27 -28.24 13.12 -24.91
N GLY A 28 -29.39 12.74 -24.33
CA GLY A 28 -29.82 11.35 -24.20
C GLY A 28 -29.06 10.52 -23.14
N VAL A 29 -28.28 11.19 -22.27
CA VAL A 29 -27.53 10.55 -21.18
C VAL A 29 -27.99 11.13 -19.85
N ALA A 30 -28.20 10.27 -18.85
CA ALA A 30 -28.53 10.71 -17.50
C ALA A 30 -27.36 11.49 -16.87
N ASP A 31 -27.65 12.52 -16.08
CA ASP A 31 -26.64 13.32 -15.38
C ASP A 31 -26.87 13.28 -13.86
N GLU A 32 -25.78 13.22 -13.10
CA GLU A 32 -25.82 13.19 -11.65
C GLU A 32 -26.09 14.56 -11.04
N MET A 33 -25.79 15.66 -11.73
CA MET A 33 -26.00 17.04 -11.24
C MET A 33 -27.29 17.64 -11.78
N LEU A 34 -27.60 17.42 -13.06
CA LEU A 34 -28.82 17.89 -13.71
C LEU A 34 -29.89 16.80 -13.75
N ASP A 35 -31.14 17.16 -13.54
CA ASP A 35 -32.28 16.27 -13.75
C ASP A 35 -32.69 16.20 -15.24
N PRO A 36 -33.66 15.34 -15.63
CA PRO A 36 -34.11 15.26 -17.02
C PRO A 36 -34.73 16.55 -17.58
N GLN A 37 -35.13 17.49 -16.72
CA GLN A 37 -35.65 18.81 -17.11
C GLN A 37 -34.51 19.82 -17.33
N GLY A 38 -33.28 19.47 -16.93
CA GLY A 38 -32.10 20.33 -16.99
C GLY A 38 -31.90 21.18 -15.74
N ASP A 39 -32.71 20.98 -14.71
CA ASP A 39 -32.60 21.69 -13.44
C ASP A 39 -31.54 21.05 -12.53
N VAL A 40 -30.90 21.86 -11.70
CA VAL A 40 -29.91 21.38 -10.73
C VAL A 40 -30.61 20.60 -9.62
N ARG A 41 -30.24 19.33 -9.46
CA ARG A 41 -30.76 18.47 -8.39
C ARG A 41 -30.50 19.08 -7.01
N PRO A 42 -31.46 19.03 -6.05
CA PRO A 42 -31.34 19.69 -4.76
C PRO A 42 -30.05 19.38 -3.98
N VAL A 43 -29.60 18.13 -4.03
CA VAL A 43 -28.38 17.68 -3.33
C VAL A 43 -27.12 18.45 -3.78
N TRP A 44 -27.07 18.94 -5.02
CA TRP A 44 -25.92 19.66 -5.59
C TRP A 44 -25.93 21.17 -5.33
N GLN A 45 -27.09 21.75 -5.03
CA GLN A 45 -27.26 23.21 -4.95
C GLN A 45 -26.31 23.86 -3.94
N ARG A 46 -26.08 23.23 -2.78
CA ARG A 46 -25.18 23.76 -1.74
C ARG A 46 -23.71 23.78 -2.19
N LEU A 47 -23.25 22.70 -2.82
CA LEU A 47 -21.88 22.63 -3.35
C LEU A 47 -21.70 23.68 -4.45
N LEU A 48 -22.64 23.80 -5.38
CA LEU A 48 -22.56 24.79 -6.46
C LEU A 48 -22.60 26.22 -5.94
N ALA A 49 -23.46 26.53 -4.96
CA ALA A 49 -23.50 27.84 -4.33
C ALA A 49 -22.19 28.16 -3.61
N ALA A 50 -21.53 27.17 -3.00
CA ALA A 50 -20.23 27.35 -2.37
C ALA A 50 -19.13 27.58 -3.42
N LEU A 51 -19.09 26.77 -4.48
CA LEU A 51 -18.15 26.94 -5.60
C LEU A 51 -18.34 28.31 -6.27
N GLY A 52 -19.58 28.79 -6.39
CA GLY A 52 -19.90 30.06 -7.08
C GLY A 52 -19.43 31.30 -6.33
N ARG A 53 -19.10 31.16 -5.04
CA ARG A 53 -18.53 32.23 -4.22
C ARG A 53 -17.00 32.27 -4.24
N MET A 54 -16.36 31.23 -4.77
CA MET A 54 -14.89 31.11 -4.79
C MET A 54 -14.35 31.66 -6.12
N ASP A 55 -13.24 32.38 -6.06
CA ASP A 55 -12.49 32.72 -7.27
C ASP A 55 -11.61 31.54 -7.74
N GLU A 56 -11.07 31.65 -8.96
CA GLU A 56 -10.22 30.60 -9.55
C GLU A 56 -8.97 30.31 -8.73
N THR A 57 -8.42 31.32 -8.05
CA THR A 57 -7.20 31.18 -7.24
C THR A 57 -7.49 30.44 -5.94
N GLU A 58 -8.60 30.74 -5.27
CA GLU A 58 -9.06 30.04 -4.08
C GLU A 58 -9.33 28.56 -4.41
N LEU A 59 -10.02 28.28 -5.51
CA LEU A 59 -10.33 26.91 -5.93
C LEU A 59 -9.05 26.12 -6.26
N ALA A 60 -8.14 26.71 -7.04
CA ALA A 60 -6.85 26.09 -7.34
C ALA A 60 -6.03 25.81 -6.07
N ASN A 61 -6.04 26.72 -5.09
CA ASN A 61 -5.36 26.54 -3.81
C ASN A 61 -5.97 25.39 -2.98
N ARG A 62 -7.30 25.23 -2.99
CA ARG A 62 -7.99 24.11 -2.32
C ARG A 62 -7.67 22.77 -2.98
N PHE A 63 -7.65 22.72 -4.31
CA PHE A 63 -7.27 21.52 -5.06
C PHE A 63 -5.81 21.14 -4.82
N ALA A 64 -4.91 22.12 -4.89
CA ALA A 64 -3.50 21.91 -4.57
C ALA A 64 -3.29 21.43 -3.13
N ARG A 65 -4.17 21.80 -2.18
CA ARG A 65 -4.13 21.29 -0.81
C ARG A 65 -4.52 19.82 -0.72
N ALA A 66 -5.54 19.38 -1.44
CA ALA A 66 -5.93 17.97 -1.54
C ALA A 66 -4.81 17.13 -2.16
N ASP A 67 -4.25 17.59 -3.28
CA ASP A 67 -3.18 16.86 -3.97
C ASP A 67 -1.92 16.75 -3.11
N ARG A 68 -1.59 17.82 -2.38
CA ARG A 68 -0.45 17.83 -1.45
C ARG A 68 -0.69 16.85 -0.32
N TYR A 69 -1.90 16.83 0.26
CA TYR A 69 -2.24 15.83 1.27
C TYR A 69 -2.06 14.39 0.76
N LEU A 70 -2.59 14.05 -0.42
CA LEU A 70 -2.45 12.70 -0.97
C LEU A 70 -0.98 12.34 -1.23
N ARG A 71 -0.17 13.29 -1.71
CA ARG A 71 1.28 13.09 -1.87
C ARG A 71 1.99 12.88 -0.53
N ASP A 72 1.64 13.66 0.49
CA ASP A 72 2.28 13.62 1.81
C ASP A 72 1.86 12.38 2.60
N ALA A 73 0.58 11.96 2.51
CA ALA A 73 0.09 10.67 2.98
C ALA A 73 0.70 9.50 2.18
N GLY A 74 1.27 9.82 1.02
CA GLY A 74 1.91 8.89 0.12
C GLY A 74 0.92 7.91 -0.50
N VAL A 75 -0.24 8.41 -0.94
CA VAL A 75 -1.21 7.65 -1.74
C VAL A 75 -0.68 7.54 -3.17
N PHE A 76 -0.42 6.32 -3.63
CA PHE A 76 0.03 6.02 -5.00
C PHE A 76 -0.69 4.79 -5.52
N TYR A 77 -0.66 4.62 -6.83
CA TYR A 77 -1.00 3.37 -7.48
C TYR A 77 0.12 2.97 -8.45
N ARG A 78 0.26 1.66 -8.67
CA ARG A 78 1.16 1.13 -9.70
C ARG A 78 0.32 0.71 -10.90
N ALA A 79 0.61 1.29 -12.05
CA ALA A 79 0.06 0.80 -13.32
C ALA A 79 1.05 -0.19 -13.93
N TYR A 80 0.62 -1.42 -14.19
CA TYR A 80 1.44 -2.37 -14.95
C TYR A 80 1.51 -1.91 -16.42
N GLY A 81 2.70 -1.50 -16.88
CA GLY A 81 2.99 -0.98 -18.22
C GLY A 81 4.48 -1.04 -18.55
N LYS A 82 4.93 -0.39 -19.65
CA LYS A 82 6.35 -0.43 -20.10
C LYS A 82 7.36 0.11 -19.08
N GLU A 83 6.91 0.88 -18.10
CA GLU A 83 7.71 1.34 -16.96
C GLU A 83 6.95 1.05 -15.66
N ASN A 84 7.50 0.19 -14.81
CA ASN A 84 6.98 -0.09 -13.46
C ASN A 84 7.28 1.10 -12.52
N THR A 85 6.59 2.22 -12.73
CA THR A 85 6.78 3.45 -11.93
C THR A 85 5.54 3.74 -11.09
N GLU A 86 5.75 4.08 -9.81
CA GLU A 86 4.69 4.57 -8.93
C GLU A 86 4.13 5.91 -9.46
N ARG A 87 2.81 6.00 -9.59
CA ARG A 87 2.11 7.22 -10.03
C ARG A 87 1.27 7.78 -8.89
N SER A 88 1.18 9.11 -8.85
CA SER A 88 0.27 9.80 -7.93
C SER A 88 -1.17 9.40 -8.21
N TRP A 89 -1.94 9.18 -7.16
CA TRP A 89 -3.36 8.86 -7.27
C TRP A 89 -4.13 9.99 -7.99
N PRO A 90 -4.87 9.69 -9.08
CA PRO A 90 -5.50 10.71 -9.91
C PRO A 90 -6.85 11.14 -9.30
N LEU A 91 -6.80 12.01 -8.29
CA LEU A 91 -8.00 12.55 -7.64
C LEU A 91 -8.80 13.45 -8.60
N SER A 92 -10.11 13.21 -8.71
CA SER A 92 -11.06 14.23 -9.16
C SER A 92 -11.46 15.08 -7.98
N HIS A 93 -11.21 16.39 -8.08
CA HIS A 93 -11.45 17.30 -6.97
C HIS A 93 -12.93 17.53 -6.68
N ILE A 94 -13.82 17.33 -7.65
CA ILE A 94 -15.26 17.46 -7.46
C ILE A 94 -15.81 16.10 -7.00
N PRO A 95 -16.43 16.01 -5.80
CA PRO A 95 -17.06 14.78 -5.33
C PRO A 95 -18.38 14.54 -6.06
N VAL A 96 -18.81 13.27 -6.11
CA VAL A 96 -20.15 12.88 -6.57
C VAL A 96 -21.11 12.94 -5.40
N LEU A 97 -22.22 13.68 -5.52
CA LEU A 97 -23.22 13.81 -4.46
C LEU A 97 -24.44 12.94 -4.77
N ILE A 98 -24.86 12.15 -3.78
CA ILE A 98 -26.05 11.30 -3.85
C ILE A 98 -26.93 11.56 -2.64
N ASP A 99 -28.23 11.65 -2.87
CA ASP A 99 -29.22 11.85 -1.81
C ASP A 99 -29.35 10.61 -0.92
N GLU A 100 -29.54 10.80 0.39
CA GLU A 100 -29.66 9.70 1.35
C GLU A 100 -30.87 8.78 1.08
N ALA A 101 -31.99 9.30 0.62
CA ALA A 101 -33.17 8.49 0.31
C ALA A 101 -32.93 7.61 -0.92
N GLU A 102 -32.26 8.16 -1.94
CA GLU A 102 -31.83 7.39 -3.10
C GLU A 102 -30.82 6.31 -2.70
N TRP A 103 -29.85 6.66 -1.86
CA TRP A 103 -28.84 5.73 -1.37
C TRP A 103 -29.44 4.58 -0.55
N ALA A 104 -30.52 4.82 0.19
CA ALA A 104 -31.22 3.77 0.94
C ALA A 104 -31.76 2.68 0.01
N ALA A 105 -32.36 3.05 -1.13
CA ALA A 105 -32.85 2.09 -2.12
C ALA A 105 -31.71 1.28 -2.76
N VAL A 106 -30.61 1.95 -3.12
CA VAL A 106 -29.39 1.28 -3.60
C VAL A 106 -28.86 0.31 -2.54
N SER A 107 -28.81 0.75 -1.29
CA SER A 107 -28.30 -0.05 -0.18
C SER A 107 -29.12 -1.32 0.04
N GLU A 108 -30.46 -1.23 0.00
CA GLU A 108 -31.33 -2.40 0.11
C GLU A 108 -31.10 -3.43 -1.00
N GLY A 109 -30.92 -2.97 -2.23
CA GLY A 109 -30.67 -3.87 -3.36
C GLY A 109 -29.30 -4.54 -3.29
N LEU A 110 -28.27 -3.82 -2.85
CA LEU A 110 -26.94 -4.39 -2.65
C LEU A 110 -26.88 -5.37 -1.47
N ILE A 111 -27.69 -5.15 -0.42
CA ILE A 111 -27.85 -6.12 0.68
C ILE A 111 -28.49 -7.41 0.17
N GLN A 112 -29.59 -7.32 -0.59
CA GLN A 112 -30.23 -8.48 -1.21
C GLN A 112 -29.22 -9.25 -2.09
N ARG A 113 -28.43 -8.52 -2.88
CA ARG A 113 -27.41 -9.09 -3.75
C ARG A 113 -26.31 -9.80 -2.97
N ALA A 114 -25.81 -9.23 -1.88
CA ALA A 114 -24.81 -9.87 -1.04
C ALA A 114 -25.32 -11.18 -0.41
N GLU A 115 -26.58 -11.20 0.05
CA GLU A 115 -27.23 -12.41 0.56
C GLU A 115 -27.47 -13.48 -0.53
N LEU A 116 -27.82 -13.05 -1.74
CA LEU A 116 -27.91 -13.96 -2.88
C LEU A 116 -26.56 -14.63 -3.17
N LEU A 117 -25.49 -13.83 -3.27
CA LEU A 117 -24.14 -14.31 -3.52
C LEU A 117 -23.64 -15.27 -2.44
N GLU A 118 -23.92 -14.97 -1.16
CA GLU A 118 -23.63 -15.86 -0.02
C GLU A 118 -24.28 -17.24 -0.21
N LYS A 119 -25.58 -17.28 -0.55
CA LYS A 119 -26.30 -18.54 -0.76
C LYS A 119 -25.76 -19.31 -1.97
N VAL A 120 -25.38 -18.61 -3.04
CA VAL A 120 -24.82 -19.25 -4.24
C VAL A 120 -23.48 -19.92 -3.95
N VAL A 121 -22.54 -19.25 -3.27
CA VAL A 121 -21.24 -19.86 -2.94
C VAL A 121 -21.38 -21.01 -1.94
N ALA A 122 -22.26 -20.86 -0.96
CA ALA A 122 -22.56 -21.91 0.01
C ALA A 122 -23.14 -23.17 -0.66
N ASP A 123 -23.98 -23.01 -1.70
CA ASP A 123 -24.48 -24.15 -2.47
C ASP A 123 -23.38 -24.79 -3.33
N ILE A 124 -22.60 -23.99 -4.09
CA ILE A 124 -21.53 -24.47 -4.98
C ILE A 124 -20.49 -25.31 -4.23
N TYR A 125 -20.09 -24.89 -3.03
CA TYR A 125 -19.13 -25.63 -2.20
C TYR A 125 -19.78 -26.62 -1.24
N GLY A 126 -21.11 -26.62 -1.13
CA GLY A 126 -21.91 -27.47 -0.26
C GLY A 126 -22.63 -28.59 -1.01
N GLU A 127 -23.96 -28.54 -1.02
CA GLU A 127 -24.84 -29.58 -1.58
C GLU A 127 -24.92 -29.55 -3.12
N ASN A 128 -24.52 -28.43 -3.73
CA ASN A 128 -24.50 -28.22 -5.19
C ASN A 128 -25.86 -28.44 -5.86
N ARG A 129 -26.94 -27.97 -5.23
CA ARG A 129 -28.32 -28.09 -5.74
C ARG A 129 -28.56 -27.21 -6.95
N LEU A 130 -27.92 -26.04 -7.03
CA LEU A 130 -28.06 -25.13 -8.18
C LEU A 130 -27.64 -25.81 -9.48
N VAL A 131 -26.57 -26.61 -9.47
CA VAL A 131 -26.17 -27.41 -10.63
C VAL A 131 -27.03 -28.65 -10.78
N GLY A 132 -27.33 -29.36 -9.68
CA GLY A 132 -28.14 -30.58 -9.69
C GLY A 132 -29.56 -30.38 -10.22
N GLU A 133 -30.16 -29.22 -9.96
CA GLU A 133 -31.51 -28.83 -10.41
C GLU A 133 -31.50 -28.13 -11.78
N GLY A 134 -30.32 -27.92 -12.38
CA GLY A 134 -30.17 -27.30 -13.71
C GLY A 134 -30.31 -25.78 -13.75
N LEU A 135 -30.26 -25.10 -12.59
CA LEU A 135 -30.27 -23.63 -12.51
C LEU A 135 -28.92 -23.02 -12.92
N LEU A 136 -27.82 -23.75 -12.68
CA LEU A 136 -26.48 -23.42 -13.15
C LEU A 136 -25.95 -24.53 -14.06
N PRO A 137 -25.40 -24.19 -15.25
CA PRO A 137 -24.81 -25.19 -16.14
C PRO A 137 -23.57 -25.85 -15.50
N PRO A 138 -23.45 -27.20 -15.49
CA PRO A 138 -22.30 -27.89 -14.92
C PRO A 138 -20.96 -27.46 -15.53
N ALA A 139 -20.94 -27.21 -16.84
CA ALA A 139 -19.75 -26.76 -17.56
C ALA A 139 -19.29 -25.36 -17.13
N LEU A 140 -20.21 -24.51 -16.66
CA LEU A 140 -19.91 -23.15 -16.22
C LEU A 140 -19.22 -23.14 -14.84
N VAL A 141 -19.53 -24.10 -13.97
CA VAL A 141 -18.87 -24.26 -12.67
C VAL A 141 -17.63 -25.13 -12.78
N GLY A 142 -17.76 -26.35 -13.33
CA GLY A 142 -16.70 -27.36 -13.30
C GLY A 142 -15.45 -27.04 -14.14
N SER A 143 -15.59 -26.16 -15.14
CA SER A 143 -14.48 -25.68 -15.98
C SER A 143 -13.93 -24.32 -15.54
N ASN A 144 -14.52 -23.71 -14.49
CA ASN A 144 -14.14 -22.39 -14.04
C ASN A 144 -12.79 -22.44 -13.30
N PRO A 145 -11.77 -21.67 -13.72
CA PRO A 145 -10.49 -21.61 -13.01
C PRO A 145 -10.61 -21.17 -11.55
N GLN A 146 -11.66 -20.42 -11.20
CA GLN A 146 -11.93 -19.97 -9.84
C GLN A 146 -12.61 -21.03 -8.97
N PHE A 147 -13.07 -22.16 -9.55
CA PHE A 147 -13.64 -23.26 -8.79
C PHE A 147 -12.55 -24.14 -8.18
N LEU A 148 -12.26 -23.91 -6.91
CA LEU A 148 -11.23 -24.64 -6.16
C LEU A 148 -11.76 -25.95 -5.57
N ARG A 149 -11.62 -27.06 -6.30
CA ARG A 149 -12.06 -28.40 -5.87
C ARG A 149 -11.63 -28.82 -4.45
N PRO A 150 -10.41 -28.52 -3.96
CA PRO A 150 -9.98 -28.89 -2.60
C PRO A 150 -10.84 -28.31 -1.47
N LEU A 151 -11.70 -27.34 -1.76
CA LEU A 151 -12.57 -26.66 -0.79
C LEU A 151 -14.01 -27.17 -0.76
N VAL A 152 -14.37 -28.12 -1.62
CA VAL A 152 -15.71 -28.73 -1.58
C VAL A 152 -15.93 -29.41 -0.23
N GLY A 153 -17.05 -29.08 0.42
CA GLY A 153 -17.41 -29.56 1.76
C GLY A 153 -16.76 -28.80 2.92
N VAL A 154 -15.86 -27.84 2.66
CA VAL A 154 -15.27 -27.00 3.71
C VAL A 154 -16.29 -25.97 4.15
N LYS A 155 -16.60 -25.94 5.46
CA LYS A 155 -17.53 -24.98 6.06
C LYS A 155 -16.75 -23.88 6.79
N PRO A 156 -17.02 -22.59 6.54
CA PRO A 156 -16.43 -21.50 7.31
C PRO A 156 -16.75 -21.62 8.80
N ALA A 157 -15.78 -21.26 9.66
CA ALA A 157 -15.91 -21.41 11.11
C ALA A 157 -17.07 -20.61 11.72
N ASP A 158 -17.39 -19.45 11.13
CA ASP A 158 -18.50 -18.59 11.54
C ASP A 158 -19.78 -18.81 10.71
N GLY A 159 -19.76 -19.79 9.81
CA GLY A 159 -20.89 -20.14 8.96
C GLY A 159 -21.08 -19.27 7.71
N HIS A 160 -20.19 -18.30 7.44
CA HIS A 160 -20.32 -17.39 6.30
C HIS A 160 -19.09 -17.42 5.38
N PHE A 161 -19.32 -17.44 4.07
CA PHE A 161 -18.27 -17.39 3.06
C PHE A 161 -17.84 -15.96 2.73
N LEU A 162 -18.78 -15.01 2.80
CA LEU A 162 -18.57 -13.62 2.44
C LEU A 162 -18.70 -12.70 3.65
N HIS A 163 -17.73 -11.79 3.81
CA HIS A 163 -17.74 -10.78 4.87
C HIS A 163 -17.45 -9.38 4.36
N PHE A 164 -16.75 -9.24 3.24
CA PHE A 164 -16.39 -7.95 2.67
C PHE A 164 -16.45 -8.02 1.13
N CYS A 165 -17.45 -7.39 0.55
CA CYS A 165 -17.71 -7.39 -0.89
C CYS A 165 -17.61 -5.97 -1.45
N SER A 166 -17.42 -5.85 -2.76
CA SER A 166 -17.68 -4.60 -3.45
C SER A 166 -18.47 -4.80 -4.73
N PHE A 167 -19.27 -3.80 -5.07
CA PHE A 167 -20.14 -3.79 -6.23
C PHE A 167 -19.79 -2.61 -7.11
N GLU A 168 -19.59 -2.85 -8.41
CA GLU A 168 -19.53 -1.80 -9.42
C GLU A 168 -20.94 -1.52 -9.88
N ILE A 169 -21.40 -0.29 -9.69
CA ILE A 169 -22.72 0.14 -10.12
C ILE A 169 -22.62 1.36 -11.04
N GLY A 170 -23.61 1.51 -11.91
CA GLY A 170 -23.75 2.67 -12.77
C GLY A 170 -25.21 2.97 -13.00
N ARG A 171 -25.52 4.23 -13.31
CA ARG A 171 -26.88 4.64 -13.65
C ARG A 171 -27.06 4.58 -15.16
N GLY A 172 -28.08 3.86 -15.61
CA GLY A 172 -28.45 3.76 -17.02
C GLY A 172 -29.14 5.03 -17.54
N PRO A 173 -29.47 5.09 -18.84
CA PRO A 173 -30.11 6.26 -19.47
C PRO A 173 -31.50 6.58 -18.94
N ASP A 174 -32.20 5.57 -18.43
CA ASP A 174 -33.52 5.68 -17.81
C ASP A 174 -33.46 6.21 -16.36
N GLY A 175 -32.26 6.42 -15.83
CA GLY A 175 -32.03 6.88 -14.46
C GLY A 175 -31.97 5.76 -13.41
N THR A 176 -32.10 4.49 -13.83
CA THR A 176 -32.08 3.32 -12.94
C THR A 176 -30.66 2.88 -12.64
N TRP A 177 -30.40 2.45 -11.39
CA TRP A 177 -29.11 1.89 -10.98
C TRP A 177 -28.99 0.41 -11.36
N TRP A 178 -27.88 0.06 -12.03
CA TRP A 178 -27.57 -1.30 -12.43
C TRP A 178 -26.27 -1.77 -11.80
N VAL A 179 -26.17 -3.07 -11.52
CA VAL A 179 -24.92 -3.71 -11.14
C VAL A 179 -24.16 -4.13 -12.39
N LEU A 180 -22.94 -3.61 -12.52
CA LEU A 180 -22.02 -3.85 -13.64
C LEU A 180 -21.12 -5.05 -13.35
N ALA A 181 -20.68 -5.21 -12.10
CA ALA A 181 -19.85 -6.33 -11.68
C ALA A 181 -19.87 -6.54 -10.15
N ASP A 182 -19.69 -7.79 -9.75
CA ASP A 182 -19.54 -8.22 -8.35
C ASP A 182 -18.06 -8.52 -8.04
N ARG A 183 -17.62 -8.15 -6.84
CA ARG A 183 -16.28 -8.49 -6.33
C ARG A 183 -16.39 -9.09 -4.94
N THR A 184 -15.96 -10.34 -4.83
CA THR A 184 -16.12 -11.20 -3.66
C THR A 184 -14.82 -11.92 -3.28
N GLU A 185 -13.78 -11.88 -4.11
CA GLU A 185 -12.53 -12.56 -3.85
C GLU A 185 -11.65 -11.78 -2.85
N ALA A 186 -11.15 -10.63 -3.27
CA ALA A 186 -10.29 -9.74 -2.48
C ALA A 186 -10.50 -8.27 -2.91
N PRO A 187 -11.73 -7.72 -2.82
CA PRO A 187 -12.08 -6.42 -3.39
C PRO A 187 -11.23 -5.28 -2.83
N SER A 188 -10.60 -4.49 -3.71
CA SER A 188 -9.81 -3.30 -3.42
C SER A 188 -10.57 -2.00 -3.64
N GLY A 189 -10.05 -0.91 -3.07
CA GLY A 189 -10.56 0.45 -3.22
C GLY A 189 -11.13 1.08 -1.94
N ALA A 190 -11.34 0.32 -0.87
CA ALA A 190 -11.97 0.83 0.35
C ALA A 190 -11.05 1.83 1.08
N GLY A 191 -9.74 1.58 1.08
CA GLY A 191 -8.76 2.53 1.63
C GLY A 191 -8.61 3.77 0.76
N PHE A 192 -8.75 3.64 -0.56
CA PHE A 192 -8.78 4.77 -1.48
C PHE A 192 -10.04 5.64 -1.32
N ALA A 193 -11.21 5.03 -1.06
CA ALA A 193 -12.43 5.77 -0.73
C ALA A 193 -12.25 6.61 0.55
N LEU A 194 -11.58 6.06 1.57
CA LEU A 194 -11.27 6.79 2.80
C LEU A 194 -10.28 7.93 2.55
N GLU A 195 -9.20 7.70 1.79
CA GLU A 195 -8.23 8.74 1.45
C GLU A 195 -8.81 9.85 0.57
N ASN A 196 -9.65 9.50 -0.41
CA ASN A 196 -10.43 10.46 -1.20
C ASN A 196 -11.28 11.33 -0.27
N ARG A 197 -11.99 10.72 0.69
CA ARG A 197 -12.79 11.44 1.68
C ARG A 197 -11.99 12.42 2.52
N VAL A 198 -10.79 12.02 2.98
CA VAL A 198 -9.92 12.93 3.75
C VAL A 198 -9.41 14.07 2.86
N ALA A 199 -9.01 13.77 1.63
CA ALA A 199 -8.51 14.76 0.67
C ALA A 199 -9.58 15.81 0.30
N THR A 200 -10.79 15.38 -0.05
CA THR A 200 -11.92 16.27 -0.36
C THR A 200 -12.38 17.06 0.87
N THR A 201 -12.40 16.45 2.06
CA THR A 201 -12.68 17.17 3.32
C THR A 201 -11.64 18.27 3.58
N ARG A 202 -10.37 18.07 3.25
CA ARG A 202 -9.33 19.11 3.37
C ARG A 202 -9.48 20.22 2.33
N ALA A 203 -9.94 19.89 1.11
CA ALA A 203 -10.25 20.89 0.08
C ALA A 203 -11.45 21.76 0.48
N PHE A 204 -12.51 21.13 1.00
CA PHE A 204 -13.81 21.75 1.25
C PHE A 204 -14.22 21.70 2.73
N SER A 205 -13.30 21.99 3.65
CA SER A 205 -13.52 21.83 5.09
C SER A 205 -14.79 22.50 5.62
N ASN A 206 -15.06 23.73 5.17
CA ASN A 206 -16.22 24.51 5.61
C ASN A 206 -17.52 23.88 5.07
N LEU A 207 -17.52 23.52 3.79
CA LEU A 207 -18.66 22.87 3.16
C LEU A 207 -18.93 21.49 3.76
N TYR A 208 -17.91 20.69 4.03
CA TYR A 208 -18.07 19.37 4.65
C TYR A 208 -18.67 19.46 6.06
N ALA A 209 -18.40 20.54 6.80
CA ALA A 209 -19.00 20.76 8.12
C ALA A 209 -20.48 21.15 8.04
N GLU A 210 -20.88 21.86 6.99
CA GLU A 210 -22.25 22.35 6.75
C GLU A 210 -23.12 21.37 5.95
N THR A 211 -22.48 20.50 5.18
CA THR A 211 -23.12 19.44 4.39
C THR A 211 -23.19 18.22 5.28
N HIS A 212 -24.38 17.69 5.56
CA HIS A 212 -24.56 16.56 6.46
C HIS A 212 -24.13 15.23 5.78
N VAL A 213 -22.87 15.15 5.38
CA VAL A 213 -22.28 13.99 4.70
C VAL A 213 -22.11 12.85 5.69
N ARG A 214 -22.61 11.67 5.33
CA ARG A 214 -22.48 10.45 6.14
C ARG A 214 -21.00 10.06 6.29
N ARG A 215 -20.58 9.74 7.51
CA ARG A 215 -19.20 9.36 7.83
C ARG A 215 -18.94 7.90 7.49
N LEU A 216 -17.75 7.61 6.95
CA LEU A 216 -17.31 6.24 6.64
C LEU A 216 -16.83 5.46 7.89
N ALA A 217 -16.51 6.16 8.98
CA ALA A 217 -15.93 5.57 10.18
C ALA A 217 -16.80 4.48 10.81
N SER A 218 -18.12 4.66 10.84
CA SER A 218 -19.05 3.67 11.43
C SER A 218 -19.02 2.32 10.70
N PHE A 219 -18.95 2.33 9.37
CA PHE A 219 -18.83 1.13 8.54
C PHE A 219 -17.57 0.32 8.89
N PHE A 220 -16.42 0.99 8.95
CA PHE A 220 -15.15 0.35 9.31
C PHE A 220 -15.11 -0.13 10.77
N GLY A 221 -15.79 0.59 11.67
CA GLY A 221 -15.88 0.22 13.09
C GLY A 221 -16.70 -1.04 13.28
N ALA A 222 -17.89 -1.10 12.67
CA ALA A 222 -18.74 -2.28 12.69
C ALA A 222 -18.03 -3.49 12.10
N PHE A 223 -17.32 -3.32 10.98
CA PHE A 223 -16.54 -4.41 10.38
C PHE A 223 -15.39 -4.89 11.29
N ARG A 224 -14.63 -3.96 11.89
CA ARG A 224 -13.57 -4.28 12.86
C ARG A 224 -14.12 -5.09 14.03
N ASP A 225 -15.25 -4.67 14.59
CA ASP A 225 -15.85 -5.28 15.77
C ASP A 225 -16.44 -6.67 15.45
N THR A 226 -16.85 -6.92 14.21
CA THR A 226 -17.18 -8.26 13.68
C THR A 226 -15.96 -9.15 13.62
N LEU A 227 -14.85 -8.70 13.03
CA LEU A 227 -13.62 -9.51 12.96
C LEU A 227 -13.05 -9.80 14.35
N GLN A 228 -13.21 -8.89 15.30
CA GLN A 228 -12.86 -9.12 16.71
C GLN A 228 -13.74 -10.19 17.37
N ALA A 229 -15.03 -10.24 17.03
CA ALA A 229 -15.95 -11.25 17.53
C ALA A 229 -15.67 -12.65 16.96
N GLN A 230 -15.05 -12.74 15.78
CA GLN A 230 -14.71 -14.01 15.11
C GLN A 230 -13.48 -14.72 15.70
N LYS A 231 -12.79 -14.12 16.67
CA LYS A 231 -11.67 -14.79 17.34
C LYS A 231 -12.14 -16.03 18.08
N LEU A 232 -11.50 -17.17 17.81
CA LEU A 232 -11.82 -18.44 18.48
C LEU A 232 -11.23 -18.49 19.90
N HIS A 233 -10.06 -17.87 20.09
CA HIS A 233 -9.39 -17.79 21.38
C HIS A 233 -9.01 -16.33 21.74
N PRO A 234 -8.95 -15.97 23.03
CA PRO A 234 -8.57 -14.62 23.46
C PRO A 234 -7.18 -14.17 22.95
N ASP A 235 -6.24 -15.10 22.83
CA ASP A 235 -4.87 -14.85 22.37
C ASP A 235 -4.72 -14.75 20.85
N ASP A 236 -5.79 -15.08 20.10
CA ASP A 236 -5.79 -15.02 18.65
C ASP A 236 -5.67 -13.58 18.17
N ARG A 237 -4.83 -13.39 17.16
CA ARG A 237 -4.66 -12.09 16.50
C ARG A 237 -5.40 -12.06 15.17
N ILE A 238 -5.67 -10.82 14.73
CA ILE A 238 -6.26 -10.50 13.44
C ILE A 238 -5.16 -9.88 12.58
N ALA A 239 -5.08 -10.31 11.33
CA ALA A 239 -4.13 -9.75 10.38
C ALA A 239 -4.72 -9.57 8.99
N VAL A 240 -4.19 -8.60 8.26
CA VAL A 240 -4.38 -8.42 6.82
C VAL A 240 -3.25 -9.17 6.12
N LEU A 241 -3.59 -10.16 5.29
CA LEU A 241 -2.64 -10.94 4.51
C LEU A 241 -2.48 -10.30 3.12
N SER A 242 -1.28 -9.80 2.84
CA SER A 242 -0.93 -9.07 1.62
C SER A 242 0.04 -9.88 0.75
N PRO A 243 -0.03 -9.75 -0.58
CA PRO A 243 0.98 -10.29 -1.49
C PRO A 243 2.31 -9.50 -1.52
N GLY A 244 2.43 -8.43 -0.73
CA GLY A 244 3.66 -7.62 -0.60
C GLY A 244 3.71 -6.40 -1.52
N ILE A 245 4.82 -5.66 -1.44
CA ILE A 245 5.01 -4.33 -2.07
C ILE A 245 4.91 -4.32 -3.59
N ALA A 246 5.05 -5.49 -4.23
CA ALA A 246 4.99 -5.61 -5.69
C ALA A 246 3.56 -5.42 -6.23
N ASN A 247 2.54 -5.57 -5.38
CA ASN A 247 1.14 -5.47 -5.76
C ASN A 247 0.65 -4.02 -5.89
N GLU A 248 -0.21 -3.77 -6.88
CA GLU A 248 -0.71 -2.43 -7.23
C GLU A 248 -1.52 -1.74 -6.12
N THR A 249 -2.17 -2.50 -5.23
CA THR A 249 -2.97 -1.99 -4.11
C THR A 249 -2.30 -2.19 -2.75
N TYR A 250 -0.99 -2.46 -2.70
CA TYR A 250 -0.28 -2.64 -1.42
C TYR A 250 -0.43 -1.45 -0.46
N PHE A 251 -0.42 -0.22 -1.00
CA PHE A 251 -0.67 0.99 -0.21
C PHE A 251 -1.96 0.88 0.60
N GLU A 252 -3.04 0.43 -0.06
CA GLU A 252 -4.34 0.27 0.57
C GLU A 252 -4.30 -0.76 1.70
N HIS A 253 -3.59 -1.88 1.50
CA HIS A 253 -3.48 -2.95 2.49
C HIS A 253 -2.81 -2.44 3.76
N ALA A 254 -1.67 -1.74 3.61
CA ALA A 254 -0.94 -1.15 4.72
C ALA A 254 -1.75 -0.05 5.42
N TYR A 255 -2.46 0.77 4.64
CA TYR A 255 -3.29 1.84 5.15
C TYR A 255 -4.46 1.31 5.99
N ILE A 256 -5.22 0.34 5.48
CA ILE A 256 -6.36 -0.27 6.18
C ILE A 256 -5.89 -1.02 7.43
N ALA A 257 -4.79 -1.78 7.35
CA ALA A 257 -4.23 -2.47 8.51
C ALA A 257 -3.91 -1.48 9.64
N ARG A 258 -3.29 -0.34 9.32
CA ARG A 258 -3.02 0.74 10.28
C ARG A 258 -4.30 1.40 10.79
N TYR A 259 -5.26 1.68 9.92
CA TYR A 259 -6.51 2.35 10.27
C TYR A 259 -7.38 1.51 11.23
N LEU A 260 -7.41 0.19 11.05
CA LEU A 260 -8.17 -0.74 11.90
C LEU A 260 -7.36 -1.30 13.08
N GLY A 261 -6.05 -1.09 13.11
CA GLY A 261 -5.16 -1.61 14.15
C GLY A 261 -4.85 -3.10 14.01
N PHE A 262 -4.87 -3.65 12.80
CA PHE A 262 -4.50 -5.04 12.50
C PHE A 262 -3.03 -5.16 12.10
N MET A 263 -2.48 -6.37 12.20
CA MET A 263 -1.15 -6.65 11.67
C MET A 263 -1.20 -6.72 10.14
N LEU A 264 -0.21 -6.17 9.46
CA LEU A 264 0.01 -6.41 8.03
C LEU A 264 1.03 -7.54 7.91
N LEU A 265 0.62 -8.67 7.32
CA LEU A 265 1.45 -9.86 7.16
C LEU A 265 1.53 -10.27 5.69
N GLU A 266 2.64 -10.91 5.32
CA GLU A 266 2.82 -11.58 4.04
C GLU A 266 2.82 -13.11 4.23
N GLY A 267 2.75 -13.90 3.16
CA GLY A 267 2.68 -15.36 3.26
C GLY A 267 3.86 -15.97 4.04
N GLU A 268 5.04 -15.38 3.92
CA GLU A 268 6.25 -15.74 4.66
C GLU A 268 6.32 -15.21 6.10
N ASP A 269 5.35 -14.42 6.56
CA ASP A 269 5.25 -14.13 7.99
C ASP A 269 4.54 -15.26 8.75
N LEU A 270 3.84 -16.12 8.02
CA LEU A 270 2.98 -17.16 8.56
C LEU A 270 3.61 -18.56 8.46
N THR A 271 3.18 -19.45 9.34
CA THR A 271 3.45 -20.88 9.31
C THR A 271 2.27 -21.64 9.92
N VAL A 272 2.10 -22.90 9.56
CA VAL A 272 1.07 -23.76 10.16
C VAL A 272 1.76 -24.76 11.09
N VAL A 273 1.37 -24.76 12.38
CA VAL A 273 1.92 -25.65 13.40
C VAL A 273 0.76 -26.27 14.18
N GLY A 274 0.71 -27.61 14.23
CA GLY A 274 -0.37 -28.33 14.91
C GLY A 274 -1.76 -27.99 14.37
N GLY A 275 -1.88 -27.79 13.05
CA GLY A 275 -3.13 -27.41 12.38
C GLY A 275 -3.60 -25.98 12.63
N ARG A 276 -2.79 -25.12 13.27
CA ARG A 276 -3.10 -23.70 13.54
C ARG A 276 -2.19 -22.78 12.76
N VAL A 277 -2.75 -21.68 12.24
CA VAL A 277 -1.98 -20.61 11.60
C VAL A 277 -1.28 -19.77 12.67
N MET A 278 0.02 -19.61 12.54
CA MET A 278 0.89 -18.89 13.46
C MET A 278 1.68 -17.82 12.71
N VAL A 279 1.84 -16.65 13.30
CA VAL A 279 2.80 -15.63 12.83
C VAL A 279 4.16 -15.82 13.52
N ARG A 280 5.23 -15.72 12.73
CA ARG A 280 6.62 -15.67 13.22
C ARG A 280 6.89 -14.29 13.80
N THR A 281 7.15 -14.22 15.10
CA THR A 281 7.56 -12.97 15.76
C THR A 281 8.90 -13.15 16.44
N VAL A 282 9.57 -12.03 16.72
CA VAL A 282 10.81 -12.01 17.51
C VAL A 282 10.64 -12.50 18.95
N ALA A 283 9.40 -12.65 19.42
CA ALA A 283 9.05 -13.24 20.73
C ALA A 283 8.57 -14.70 20.62
N GLY A 284 8.72 -15.33 19.45
CA GLY A 284 8.26 -16.69 19.16
C GLY A 284 6.93 -16.72 18.36
N LEU A 285 6.40 -17.92 18.16
CA LEU A 285 5.16 -18.13 17.40
C LEU A 285 3.94 -17.61 18.15
N LYS A 286 3.03 -16.96 17.43
CA LYS A 286 1.79 -16.40 17.96
C LYS A 286 0.60 -16.80 17.08
N PRO A 287 -0.54 -17.23 17.65
CA PRO A 287 -1.67 -17.70 16.85
C PRO A 287 -2.39 -16.56 16.13
N ILE A 288 -2.87 -16.89 14.93
CA ILE A 288 -3.74 -16.05 14.10
C ILE A 288 -5.09 -16.76 13.99
N GLY A 289 -6.15 -16.09 14.45
CA GLY A 289 -7.51 -16.62 14.38
C GLY A 289 -8.31 -16.08 13.21
N VAL A 290 -7.98 -14.88 12.71
CA VAL A 290 -8.70 -14.24 11.60
C VAL A 290 -7.69 -13.61 10.63
N LEU A 291 -7.81 -13.97 9.35
CA LEU A 291 -7.02 -13.44 8.24
C LEU A 291 -7.90 -12.73 7.23
N TRP A 292 -7.75 -11.41 7.12
CA TRP A 292 -8.31 -10.66 6.00
C TRP A 292 -7.38 -10.76 4.79
N ARG A 293 -7.74 -11.64 3.86
CA ARG A 293 -6.96 -11.96 2.66
C ARG A 293 -7.09 -10.88 1.59
N ARG A 294 -5.94 -10.47 1.03
CA ARG A 294 -5.82 -9.49 -0.06
C ARG A 294 -5.08 -10.02 -1.29
N LEU A 295 -5.08 -11.34 -1.48
CA LEU A 295 -4.46 -12.05 -2.60
C LEU A 295 -5.42 -13.11 -3.13
N ASP A 296 -5.35 -13.45 -4.41
CA ASP A 296 -6.26 -14.39 -5.08
C ASP A 296 -6.24 -15.80 -4.44
N ALA A 297 -7.39 -16.44 -4.38
CA ALA A 297 -7.61 -17.66 -3.60
C ALA A 297 -6.65 -18.80 -4.00
N SER A 298 -6.35 -18.95 -5.29
CA SER A 298 -5.44 -19.97 -5.81
C SER A 298 -4.00 -19.83 -5.28
N PHE A 299 -3.57 -18.62 -4.90
CA PHE A 299 -2.24 -18.36 -4.39
C PHE A 299 -2.12 -18.54 -2.87
N ALA A 300 -3.21 -18.79 -2.15
CA ALA A 300 -3.21 -18.82 -0.69
C ALA A 300 -2.38 -19.97 -0.09
N ASP A 301 -2.34 -21.13 -0.75
CA ASP A 301 -1.64 -22.31 -0.26
C ASP A 301 -0.91 -23.05 -1.41
N PRO A 302 0.43 -23.05 -1.42
CA PRO A 302 1.19 -23.74 -2.45
C PRO A 302 1.15 -25.27 -2.36
N LEU A 303 0.74 -25.86 -1.23
CA LEU A 303 0.66 -27.31 -1.09
C LEU A 303 -0.61 -27.89 -1.72
N GLU A 304 -1.76 -27.25 -1.50
CA GLU A 304 -3.06 -27.78 -1.92
C GLU A 304 -3.64 -27.07 -3.16
N LEU A 305 -3.22 -25.84 -3.48
CA LEU A 305 -3.82 -25.03 -4.55
C LEU A 305 -2.85 -24.81 -5.71
N ASN A 306 -1.92 -23.86 -5.60
CA ASN A 306 -0.99 -23.48 -6.67
C ASN A 306 0.47 -23.62 -6.21
N GLN A 307 1.13 -24.69 -6.64
CA GLN A 307 2.53 -24.99 -6.30
C GLN A 307 3.54 -23.92 -6.75
N SER A 308 3.18 -23.06 -7.70
CA SER A 308 4.01 -21.92 -8.13
C SER A 308 3.78 -20.66 -7.29
N SER A 309 2.93 -20.70 -6.26
CA SER A 309 2.71 -19.55 -5.39
C SER A 309 3.90 -19.30 -4.46
N HIS A 310 4.40 -18.07 -4.48
CA HIS A 310 5.43 -17.56 -3.56
C HIS A 310 4.87 -16.59 -2.50
N ILE A 311 3.56 -16.32 -2.55
CA ILE A 311 2.88 -15.31 -1.71
C ILE A 311 1.89 -15.93 -0.72
N GLY A 312 1.64 -17.23 -0.85
CA GLY A 312 0.80 -18.01 0.07
C GLY A 312 1.59 -18.59 1.24
N THR A 313 0.89 -19.32 2.10
CA THR A 313 1.49 -20.04 3.23
C THR A 313 1.12 -21.52 3.14
N PRO A 314 2.12 -22.42 3.10
CA PRO A 314 1.90 -23.86 3.11
C PRO A 314 0.99 -24.32 4.27
N GLY A 315 -0.07 -25.07 3.94
CA GLY A 315 -0.96 -25.70 4.92
C GLY A 315 -2.10 -24.81 5.45
N ILE A 316 -2.27 -23.60 4.89
CA ILE A 316 -3.42 -22.74 5.26
C ILE A 316 -4.75 -23.43 4.97
N VAL A 317 -4.86 -24.19 3.87
CA VAL A 317 -6.12 -24.88 3.52
C VAL A 317 -6.43 -25.99 4.53
N GLU A 318 -5.42 -26.72 5.00
CA GLU A 318 -5.57 -27.69 6.08
C GLU A 318 -6.06 -27.02 7.37
N ALA A 319 -5.45 -25.91 7.77
CA ALA A 319 -5.84 -25.15 8.97
C ALA A 319 -7.28 -24.61 8.86
N LEU A 320 -7.66 -24.10 7.69
CA LEU A 320 -9.02 -23.65 7.38
C LEU A 320 -10.02 -24.81 7.50
N ARG A 321 -9.71 -25.97 6.92
CA ARG A 321 -10.55 -27.18 6.98
C ARG A 321 -10.69 -27.70 8.41
N GLY A 322 -9.65 -27.56 9.22
CA GLY A 322 -9.67 -27.85 10.66
C GLY A 322 -10.43 -26.83 11.52
N GLY A 323 -10.91 -25.72 10.93
CA GLY A 323 -11.64 -24.67 11.63
C GLY A 323 -10.80 -23.85 12.59
N SER A 324 -9.47 -23.83 12.45
CA SER A 324 -8.56 -23.14 13.37
C SER A 324 -8.32 -21.67 13.01
N VAL A 325 -8.75 -21.25 11.82
CA VAL A 325 -8.62 -19.89 11.29
C VAL A 325 -9.85 -19.52 10.47
N SER A 326 -10.33 -18.29 10.62
CA SER A 326 -11.31 -17.67 9.72
C SER A 326 -10.60 -16.84 8.65
N ILE A 327 -10.99 -17.00 7.39
CA ILE A 327 -10.40 -16.26 6.26
C ILE A 327 -11.48 -15.39 5.62
N VAL A 328 -11.19 -14.10 5.51
CA VAL A 328 -12.10 -13.08 5.00
C VAL A 328 -11.60 -12.57 3.66
N ASN A 329 -12.33 -12.69 2.55
CA ASN A 329 -13.44 -13.64 2.35
C ASN A 329 -12.90 -15.07 2.18
N ALA A 330 -13.76 -16.06 2.33
CA ALA A 330 -13.41 -17.46 2.22
C ALA A 330 -12.66 -17.77 0.92
N ILE A 331 -11.71 -18.70 0.99
CA ILE A 331 -10.99 -19.16 -0.20
C ILE A 331 -12.01 -19.80 -1.15
N GLY A 332 -11.95 -19.49 -2.45
CA GLY A 332 -12.92 -19.96 -3.45
C GLY A 332 -14.08 -19.01 -3.75
N SER A 333 -14.27 -17.95 -2.95
CA SER A 333 -15.29 -16.93 -3.19
C SER A 333 -15.17 -16.17 -4.52
N GLY A 334 -14.01 -16.22 -5.17
CA GLY A 334 -13.77 -15.59 -6.48
C GLY A 334 -14.57 -16.20 -7.63
N ILE A 335 -15.14 -17.40 -7.47
CA ILE A 335 -16.04 -17.98 -8.49
C ILE A 335 -17.27 -17.11 -8.74
N LEU A 336 -17.73 -16.37 -7.73
CA LEU A 336 -18.89 -15.49 -7.85
C LEU A 336 -18.62 -14.26 -8.71
N GLU A 337 -17.36 -13.88 -8.94
CA GLU A 337 -16.99 -12.77 -9.83
C GLU A 337 -17.11 -13.14 -11.32
N THR A 338 -17.44 -14.40 -11.62
CA THR A 338 -17.54 -14.91 -12.99
C THR A 338 -18.58 -14.14 -13.79
N ARG A 339 -18.15 -13.47 -14.86
CA ARG A 339 -19.03 -12.64 -15.70
C ARG A 339 -20.28 -13.35 -16.18
N ALA A 340 -20.17 -14.61 -16.61
CA ALA A 340 -21.32 -15.38 -17.08
C ALA A 340 -22.38 -15.66 -15.99
N PHE A 341 -22.05 -15.58 -14.69
CA PHE A 341 -23.03 -15.76 -13.62
C PHE A 341 -24.11 -14.68 -13.64
N LEU A 342 -23.80 -13.47 -14.14
CA LEU A 342 -24.77 -12.38 -14.26
C LEU A 342 -26.03 -12.79 -15.05
N ALA A 343 -25.89 -13.65 -16.06
CA ALA A 343 -27.01 -14.16 -16.86
C ALA A 343 -28.02 -14.99 -16.04
N PHE A 344 -27.57 -15.60 -14.94
CA PHE A 344 -28.38 -16.51 -14.12
C PHE A 344 -28.92 -15.82 -12.85
N MET A 345 -28.37 -14.66 -12.47
CA MET A 345 -28.70 -13.98 -11.22
C MET A 345 -30.21 -13.71 -11.01
N PRO A 346 -31.01 -13.31 -12.03
CA PRO A 346 -32.45 -13.11 -11.83
C PRO A 346 -33.18 -14.40 -11.43
N THR A 347 -32.85 -15.53 -12.09
CA THR A 347 -33.45 -16.84 -11.80
C THR A 347 -33.00 -17.37 -10.44
N LEU A 348 -31.72 -17.19 -10.10
CA LEU A 348 -31.18 -17.56 -8.80
C LEU A 348 -31.82 -16.75 -7.66
N CYS A 349 -32.07 -15.46 -7.87
CA CYS A 349 -32.74 -14.60 -6.89
C CYS A 349 -34.15 -15.11 -6.56
N ARG A 350 -34.97 -15.38 -7.59
CA ARG A 350 -36.31 -15.96 -7.40
C ARG A 350 -36.27 -17.30 -6.68
N HIS A 351 -35.34 -18.18 -7.05
CA HIS A 351 -35.27 -19.52 -6.48
C HIS A 351 -34.77 -19.53 -5.03
N LEU A 352 -33.72 -18.76 -4.72
CA LEU A 352 -33.04 -18.80 -3.42
C LEU A 352 -33.64 -17.83 -2.39
N LEU A 353 -34.19 -16.70 -2.83
CA LEU A 353 -34.75 -15.66 -1.96
C LEU A 353 -36.28 -15.55 -2.08
N GLY A 354 -36.91 -16.08 -3.13
CA GLY A 354 -38.35 -15.91 -3.37
C GLY A 354 -38.72 -14.50 -3.85
N GLU A 355 -37.73 -13.70 -4.28
CA GLU A 355 -37.89 -12.29 -4.62
C GLU A 355 -37.30 -12.00 -6.01
N GLU A 356 -37.80 -10.93 -6.65
CA GLU A 356 -37.13 -10.33 -7.82
C GLU A 356 -35.93 -9.48 -7.40
N GLN A 357 -35.01 -9.27 -8.34
CA GLN A 357 -33.86 -8.41 -8.09
C GLN A 357 -34.30 -6.96 -7.87
N LYS A 358 -33.95 -6.40 -6.71
CA LYS A 358 -34.15 -4.97 -6.42
C LYS A 358 -33.25 -4.07 -7.27
N LEU A 359 -32.02 -4.53 -7.53
CA LEU A 359 -31.08 -3.88 -8.46
C LEU A 359 -30.76 -4.86 -9.60
N PRO A 360 -31.16 -4.55 -10.84
CA PRO A 360 -30.89 -5.42 -11.97
C PRO A 360 -29.39 -5.40 -12.32
N SER A 361 -28.94 -6.46 -12.97
CA SER A 361 -27.60 -6.52 -13.56
C SER A 361 -27.64 -6.04 -15.01
N ILE A 362 -26.49 -5.65 -15.56
CA ILE A 362 -26.35 -5.47 -17.01
C ILE A 362 -26.83 -6.72 -17.76
N ALA A 363 -27.61 -6.52 -18.83
CA ALA A 363 -28.12 -7.61 -19.65
C ALA A 363 -26.96 -8.44 -20.20
N THR A 364 -26.94 -9.72 -19.84
CA THR A 364 -25.82 -10.63 -20.08
C THR A 364 -26.34 -11.98 -20.58
N TRP A 365 -25.74 -12.49 -21.64
CA TRP A 365 -26.09 -13.77 -22.27
C TRP A 365 -24.86 -14.67 -22.32
N TRP A 366 -24.96 -15.88 -21.79
CA TRP A 366 -23.88 -16.87 -21.90
C TRP A 366 -24.01 -17.67 -23.19
N CYS A 367 -23.03 -17.55 -24.08
CA CYS A 367 -23.06 -18.16 -25.40
C CYS A 367 -22.88 -19.70 -25.38
N GLY A 368 -22.76 -20.31 -24.20
CA GLY A 368 -22.78 -21.75 -24.01
C GLY A 368 -24.16 -22.37 -24.26
N GLN A 369 -25.23 -21.58 -24.06
CA GLN A 369 -26.59 -21.99 -24.40
C GLN A 369 -26.93 -21.59 -25.84
N GLU A 370 -27.69 -22.43 -26.54
CA GLU A 370 -27.99 -22.26 -27.97
C GLU A 370 -28.77 -20.99 -28.26
N GLN A 371 -29.84 -20.72 -27.51
CA GLN A 371 -30.77 -19.61 -27.79
C GLN A 371 -30.07 -18.26 -27.55
N GLU A 372 -29.33 -18.17 -26.46
CA GLU A 372 -28.53 -17.04 -26.03
C GLU A 372 -27.43 -16.75 -27.05
N ARG A 373 -26.76 -17.79 -27.55
CA ARG A 373 -25.77 -17.64 -28.61
C ARG A 373 -26.36 -17.11 -29.91
N GLN A 374 -27.54 -17.61 -30.32
CA GLN A 374 -28.24 -17.11 -31.51
C GLN A 374 -28.69 -15.66 -31.34
N HIS A 375 -29.14 -15.28 -30.15
CA HIS A 375 -29.49 -13.91 -29.82
C HIS A 375 -28.29 -12.97 -29.94
N VAL A 376 -27.15 -13.34 -29.34
CA VAL A 376 -25.91 -12.56 -29.43
C VAL A 376 -25.41 -12.46 -30.87
N ALA A 377 -25.47 -13.55 -31.66
CA ALA A 377 -25.07 -13.53 -33.06
C ALA A 377 -25.94 -12.59 -33.90
N SER A 378 -27.26 -12.56 -33.64
CA SER A 378 -28.22 -11.74 -34.37
C SER A 378 -28.13 -10.24 -34.02
N ASN A 379 -27.65 -9.92 -32.81
CA ASN A 379 -27.59 -8.55 -32.29
C ASN A 379 -26.14 -8.05 -32.06
N ILE A 380 -25.16 -8.69 -32.70
CA ILE A 380 -23.73 -8.51 -32.38
C ILE A 380 -23.27 -7.04 -32.43
N GLU A 381 -23.86 -6.21 -33.30
CA GLU A 381 -23.46 -4.80 -33.43
C GLU A 381 -23.69 -3.98 -32.16
N GLY A 382 -24.74 -4.31 -31.40
CA GLY A 382 -25.08 -3.65 -30.12
C GLY A 382 -24.51 -4.36 -28.88
N MET A 383 -23.60 -5.31 -29.08
CA MET A 383 -23.09 -6.16 -28.00
C MET A 383 -21.60 -5.94 -27.75
N VAL A 384 -21.20 -6.07 -26.49
CA VAL A 384 -19.81 -6.28 -26.07
C VAL A 384 -19.62 -7.78 -25.89
N ILE A 385 -18.63 -8.35 -26.59
CA ILE A 385 -18.30 -9.78 -26.49
C ILE A 385 -17.00 -9.93 -25.70
N GLY A 386 -16.99 -10.84 -24.72
CA GLY A 386 -15.80 -11.11 -23.93
C GLY A 386 -15.81 -12.48 -23.25
N PRO A 387 -14.77 -12.79 -22.45
CA PRO A 387 -14.61 -14.10 -21.83
C PRO A 387 -15.66 -14.36 -20.73
N ALA A 388 -16.31 -15.52 -20.77
CA ALA A 388 -17.32 -15.95 -19.80
C ALA A 388 -16.76 -16.09 -18.37
N TYR A 389 -15.51 -16.56 -18.25
CA TYR A 389 -14.82 -16.81 -16.99
C TYR A 389 -14.02 -15.61 -16.49
N SER A 390 -14.15 -14.44 -17.11
CA SER A 390 -13.49 -13.23 -16.61
C SER A 390 -14.07 -12.85 -15.25
N THR A 391 -13.20 -12.52 -14.29
CA THR A 391 -13.57 -11.94 -12.99
C THR A 391 -13.51 -10.41 -13.00
N ARG A 392 -13.22 -9.80 -14.16
CA ARG A 392 -13.11 -8.35 -14.32
C ARG A 392 -14.32 -7.80 -15.09
N PRO A 393 -14.77 -6.57 -14.77
CA PRO A 393 -15.77 -5.91 -15.59
C PRO A 393 -15.23 -5.74 -17.02
N PHE A 394 -16.11 -5.73 -18.02
CA PHE A 394 -15.73 -5.68 -19.44
C PHE A 394 -14.94 -4.41 -19.82
N PHE A 395 -15.04 -3.35 -19.02
CA PHE A 395 -14.28 -2.10 -19.21
C PHE A 395 -12.95 -2.05 -18.43
N ASP A 396 -12.55 -3.13 -17.76
CA ASP A 396 -11.31 -3.23 -16.96
C ASP A 396 -10.65 -4.61 -17.15
N ASP A 397 -10.78 -5.21 -18.33
CA ASP A 397 -10.30 -6.57 -18.62
C ASP A 397 -9.11 -6.63 -19.59
N ASN A 398 -8.30 -5.57 -19.61
CA ASN A 398 -7.11 -5.44 -20.47
C ASN A 398 -7.42 -5.60 -21.97
N GLY A 399 -8.59 -5.15 -22.41
CA GLY A 399 -9.00 -5.21 -23.83
C GLY A 399 -9.39 -6.61 -24.30
N GLN A 400 -9.71 -7.53 -23.38
CA GLN A 400 -10.24 -8.85 -23.75
C GLN A 400 -11.69 -8.78 -24.21
N SER A 401 -12.43 -7.74 -23.80
CA SER A 401 -13.75 -7.43 -24.33
C SER A 401 -13.67 -6.48 -25.51
N VAL A 402 -14.47 -6.76 -26.52
CA VAL A 402 -14.50 -6.00 -27.77
C VAL A 402 -15.94 -5.68 -28.16
N LEU A 403 -16.12 -4.51 -28.78
CA LEU A 403 -17.39 -4.14 -29.40
C LEU A 403 -17.66 -5.06 -30.59
N GLY A 404 -18.84 -5.67 -30.66
CA GLY A 404 -19.17 -6.61 -31.72
C GLY A 404 -19.17 -5.99 -33.12
N ALA A 405 -19.42 -4.67 -33.22
CA ALA A 405 -19.24 -3.94 -34.48
C ALA A 405 -17.79 -3.99 -35.01
N ALA A 406 -16.78 -3.92 -34.13
CA ALA A 406 -15.37 -3.99 -34.52
C ALA A 406 -14.91 -5.42 -34.90
N LEU A 407 -15.58 -6.44 -34.37
CA LEU A 407 -15.33 -7.84 -34.74
C LEU A 407 -15.75 -8.13 -36.18
N ARG A 408 -16.82 -7.51 -36.66
CA ARG A 408 -17.34 -7.69 -38.03
C ARG A 408 -16.31 -7.31 -39.10
N GLU A 409 -15.45 -6.35 -38.83
CA GLU A 409 -14.42 -5.87 -39.77
C GLU A 409 -13.14 -6.71 -39.77
N THR A 410 -12.90 -7.48 -38.70
CA THR A 410 -11.61 -8.17 -38.47
C THR A 410 -11.65 -9.68 -38.72
N THR A 411 -12.82 -10.33 -38.65
CA THR A 411 -12.95 -11.79 -38.85
C THR A 411 -13.38 -12.19 -40.26
N LYS A 412 -12.71 -13.19 -40.85
CA LYS A 412 -13.06 -13.79 -42.16
C LYS A 412 -14.23 -14.80 -42.11
N THR A 413 -14.63 -15.23 -40.91
CA THR A 413 -15.72 -16.17 -40.63
C THR A 413 -16.95 -15.41 -40.12
N SER A 414 -18.15 -15.98 -40.28
CA SER A 414 -19.36 -15.36 -39.75
C SER A 414 -19.34 -15.33 -38.21
N ALA A 415 -19.93 -14.31 -37.60
CA ALA A 415 -20.05 -14.20 -36.14
C ALA A 415 -20.68 -15.44 -35.49
N ALA A 416 -21.63 -16.07 -36.19
CA ALA A 416 -22.28 -17.30 -35.75
C ALA A 416 -21.33 -18.50 -35.69
N GLU A 417 -20.45 -18.68 -36.68
CA GLU A 417 -19.45 -19.76 -36.69
C GLU A 417 -18.39 -19.57 -35.60
N TRP A 418 -17.95 -18.33 -35.36
CA TRP A 418 -17.02 -18.01 -34.29
C TRP A 418 -17.61 -18.32 -32.91
N LEU A 419 -18.84 -17.85 -32.66
CA LEU A 419 -19.55 -18.13 -31.43
C LEU A 419 -19.86 -19.62 -31.27
N ALA A 420 -20.14 -20.35 -32.35
CA ALA A 420 -20.37 -21.80 -32.29
C ALA A 420 -19.11 -22.59 -31.87
N ALA A 421 -17.93 -22.16 -32.34
CA ALA A 421 -16.67 -22.81 -31.99
C ALA A 421 -16.21 -22.56 -30.53
N GLY A 422 -16.61 -21.44 -29.94
CA GLY A 422 -16.12 -20.98 -28.63
C GLY A 422 -17.18 -20.63 -27.59
N GLY A 423 -18.47 -20.87 -27.86
CA GLY A 423 -19.60 -20.26 -27.15
C GLY A 423 -19.59 -20.46 -25.64
N GLY A 424 -19.22 -21.65 -25.15
CA GLY A 424 -19.14 -21.92 -23.71
C GLY A 424 -18.13 -21.03 -22.95
N LYS A 425 -17.17 -20.42 -23.64
CA LYS A 425 -16.16 -19.52 -23.08
C LYS A 425 -16.46 -18.04 -23.32
N LEU A 426 -17.60 -17.71 -23.92
CA LEU A 426 -17.95 -16.34 -24.30
C LEU A 426 -19.27 -15.90 -23.68
N VAL A 427 -19.38 -14.60 -23.45
CA VAL A 427 -20.62 -13.92 -23.09
C VAL A 427 -20.83 -12.72 -24.02
N GLY A 428 -22.09 -12.44 -24.33
CA GLY A 428 -22.51 -11.15 -24.87
C GLY A 428 -23.10 -10.30 -23.75
N GLN A 429 -22.78 -9.01 -23.73
CA GLN A 429 -23.40 -8.02 -22.86
C GLN A 429 -23.88 -6.84 -23.69
N GLU A 430 -24.99 -6.22 -23.31
CA GLU A 430 -25.50 -5.05 -23.99
C GLU A 430 -24.54 -3.86 -23.83
N VAL A 431 -24.37 -3.03 -24.87
CA VAL A 431 -23.60 -1.80 -24.76
C VAL A 431 -24.38 -0.80 -23.89
N VAL A 432 -23.93 -0.63 -22.65
CA VAL A 432 -24.53 0.33 -21.73
C VAL A 432 -23.87 1.70 -21.81
N THR A 433 -24.71 2.74 -21.80
CA THR A 433 -24.31 4.13 -21.63
C THR A 433 -24.47 4.51 -20.16
N LEU A 434 -23.38 4.97 -19.56
CA LEU A 434 -23.35 5.36 -18.14
C LEU A 434 -23.69 6.84 -17.98
N SER A 435 -24.29 7.17 -16.84
CA SER A 435 -24.51 8.55 -16.43
C SER A 435 -23.24 9.38 -16.41
N THR A 436 -23.40 10.69 -16.60
CA THR A 436 -22.33 11.67 -16.45
C THR A 436 -22.36 12.36 -15.09
N THR A 437 -21.19 12.74 -14.60
CA THR A 437 -21.01 13.56 -13.40
C THR A 437 -20.08 14.74 -13.69
N PRO A 438 -20.23 15.89 -13.02
CA PRO A 438 -19.35 17.03 -13.23
C PRO A 438 -17.92 16.75 -12.75
N ALA A 439 -16.95 16.87 -13.66
CA ALA A 439 -15.53 16.80 -13.37
C ALA A 439 -14.84 18.15 -13.67
N TRP A 440 -13.86 18.54 -12.86
CA TRP A 440 -13.07 19.76 -13.10
C TRP A 440 -11.99 19.50 -14.15
N VAL A 441 -12.18 20.02 -15.36
CA VAL A 441 -11.27 19.80 -16.50
C VAL A 441 -10.88 21.14 -17.11
N ARG A 442 -9.58 21.47 -17.10
CA ARG A 442 -9.03 22.71 -17.70
C ARG A 442 -9.77 23.99 -17.23
N GLY A 443 -10.04 24.09 -15.93
CA GLY A 443 -10.64 25.28 -15.32
C GLY A 443 -12.17 25.39 -15.43
N ARG A 444 -12.86 24.32 -15.86
CA ARG A 444 -14.32 24.30 -15.99
C ARG A 444 -14.92 22.96 -15.59
N LEU A 445 -16.18 22.97 -15.16
CA LEU A 445 -16.97 21.76 -14.97
C LEU A 445 -17.33 21.17 -16.34
N THR A 446 -17.03 19.89 -16.54
CA THR A 446 -17.28 19.16 -17.79
C THR A 446 -17.96 17.83 -17.45
N PRO A 447 -19.05 17.44 -18.16
CA PRO A 447 -19.68 16.14 -17.94
C PRO A 447 -18.71 15.02 -18.32
N ARG A 448 -18.56 14.03 -17.44
CA ARG A 448 -17.75 12.83 -17.70
C ARG A 448 -18.50 11.59 -17.26
N PRO A 449 -18.44 10.48 -18.03
CA PRO A 449 -19.09 9.24 -17.64
C PRO A 449 -18.51 8.71 -16.33
N MET A 450 -19.35 8.11 -15.50
CA MET A 450 -18.91 7.56 -14.22
C MET A 450 -19.44 6.15 -13.92
N SER A 451 -18.67 5.41 -13.13
CA SER A 451 -19.13 4.24 -12.39
C SER A 451 -18.80 4.40 -10.92
N LEU A 452 -19.54 3.74 -10.04
CA LEU A 452 -19.36 3.81 -8.60
C LEU A 452 -18.98 2.42 -8.06
N ARG A 453 -17.86 2.36 -7.32
CA ARG A 453 -17.54 1.19 -6.49
C ARG A 453 -18.07 1.39 -5.08
N VAL A 454 -18.99 0.52 -4.67
CA VAL A 454 -19.62 0.49 -3.35
C VAL A 454 -19.13 -0.71 -2.56
N PHE A 455 -18.94 -0.56 -1.26
CA PHE A 455 -18.46 -1.63 -0.38
C PHE A 455 -19.56 -2.11 0.56
N ALA A 456 -19.60 -3.42 0.79
CA ALA A 456 -20.49 -4.07 1.74
C ALA A 456 -19.68 -4.88 2.74
N ALA A 457 -20.03 -4.77 4.02
CA ALA A 457 -19.40 -5.53 5.10
C ALA A 457 -20.47 -6.28 5.89
N ARG A 458 -20.19 -7.54 6.22
CA ARG A 458 -21.03 -8.33 7.13
C ARG A 458 -20.76 -7.86 8.55
N THR A 459 -21.83 -7.49 9.25
CA THR A 459 -21.81 -7.08 10.65
C THR A 459 -22.58 -8.08 11.51
N ARG A 460 -22.57 -7.90 12.83
CA ARG A 460 -23.37 -8.72 13.75
C ARG A 460 -24.88 -8.63 13.46
N ASP A 461 -25.33 -7.49 12.92
CA ASP A 461 -26.73 -7.20 12.62
C ASP A 461 -27.08 -7.44 11.13
N GLY A 462 -26.20 -8.10 10.37
CA GLY A 462 -26.36 -8.35 8.93
C GLY A 462 -25.45 -7.48 8.05
N TRP A 463 -25.75 -7.38 6.75
CA TRP A 463 -24.95 -6.59 5.82
C TRP A 463 -25.14 -5.09 6.03
N GLN A 464 -24.03 -4.37 6.07
CA GLN A 464 -23.99 -2.93 6.04
C GLN A 464 -23.33 -2.45 4.74
N ILE A 465 -23.96 -1.50 4.06
CA ILE A 465 -23.38 -0.81 2.90
C ILE A 465 -22.63 0.43 3.38
N MET A 466 -21.41 0.62 2.88
CA MET A 466 -20.62 1.82 3.15
C MET A 466 -21.43 3.05 2.69
N PRO A 467 -21.64 4.09 3.51
CA PRO A 467 -22.36 5.28 3.09
C PRO A 467 -21.45 6.19 2.24
N GLY A 468 -21.12 5.69 1.05
CA GLY A 468 -20.19 6.26 0.08
C GLY A 468 -19.44 5.16 -0.68
N GLY A 469 -18.30 5.55 -1.23
CA GLY A 469 -17.46 4.70 -2.06
C GLY A 469 -16.46 5.58 -2.79
N PHE A 470 -16.00 5.15 -3.96
CA PHE A 470 -15.35 6.08 -4.89
C PHE A 470 -15.89 5.88 -6.30
N ALA A 471 -16.02 6.98 -7.02
CA ALA A 471 -16.45 6.98 -8.40
C ALA A 471 -15.23 6.99 -9.33
N ARG A 472 -15.26 6.14 -10.36
CA ARG A 472 -14.32 6.18 -11.48
C ARG A 472 -14.91 7.10 -12.54
N ILE A 473 -14.18 8.15 -12.91
CA ILE A 473 -14.60 9.15 -13.89
C ILE A 473 -13.76 8.99 -15.16
N GLY A 474 -14.42 8.76 -16.29
CA GLY A 474 -13.75 8.59 -17.58
C GLY A 474 -12.98 9.83 -18.04
N SER A 475 -11.91 9.63 -18.81
CA SER A 475 -11.07 10.71 -19.35
C SER A 475 -11.61 11.35 -20.64
N GLY A 476 -12.45 10.63 -21.39
CA GLY A 476 -13.02 11.05 -22.68
C GLY A 476 -14.49 11.47 -22.63
N ASP A 477 -15.02 11.90 -23.78
CA ASP A 477 -16.44 12.26 -23.96
C ASP A 477 -17.32 11.04 -24.30
N ASP A 478 -16.70 9.89 -24.59
CA ASP A 478 -17.41 8.65 -24.92
C ASP A 478 -18.00 8.03 -23.64
N VAL A 479 -19.34 8.01 -23.59
CA VAL A 479 -20.15 7.52 -22.46
C VAL A 479 -20.43 6.03 -22.50
N ALA A 480 -20.01 5.33 -23.56
CA ALA A 480 -20.08 3.88 -23.57
C ALA A 480 -19.18 3.35 -22.44
N ALA A 481 -19.70 2.45 -21.60
CA ALA A 481 -18.94 1.93 -20.47
C ALA A 481 -17.57 1.35 -20.89
N ILE A 482 -17.46 0.80 -22.10
CA ILE A 482 -16.21 0.28 -22.66
C ILE A 482 -15.11 1.35 -22.80
N ALA A 483 -15.48 2.62 -23.00
CA ALA A 483 -14.54 3.73 -23.13
C ALA A 483 -13.82 4.07 -21.81
N MET A 484 -14.30 3.57 -20.67
CA MET A 484 -13.62 3.69 -19.38
C MET A 484 -12.27 2.95 -19.34
N GLN A 485 -12.00 2.06 -20.31
CA GLN A 485 -10.70 1.39 -20.48
C GLN A 485 -9.53 2.36 -20.72
N ALA A 486 -9.80 3.57 -21.26
CA ALA A 486 -8.76 4.56 -21.57
C ALA A 486 -8.15 5.23 -20.33
N GLY A 487 -8.63 4.89 -19.12
CA GLY A 487 -8.21 5.48 -17.86
C GLY A 487 -9.09 6.67 -17.44
N GLY A 488 -8.87 7.14 -16.21
CA GLY A 488 -9.75 8.11 -15.58
C GLY A 488 -9.22 8.63 -14.25
N THR A 489 -10.00 9.52 -13.64
CA THR A 489 -9.78 10.05 -12.28
C THR A 489 -10.70 9.36 -11.28
N ALA A 490 -10.34 9.34 -10.00
CA ALA A 490 -11.17 8.82 -8.93
C ALA A 490 -11.76 9.96 -8.10
N ALA A 491 -13.08 10.01 -7.95
CA ALA A 491 -13.77 10.98 -7.09
C ALA A 491 -14.24 10.32 -5.78
N ASP A 492 -14.33 11.13 -4.73
CA ASP A 492 -15.08 10.78 -3.53
C ASP A 492 -16.59 10.79 -3.81
N VAL A 493 -17.35 10.03 -3.02
CA VAL A 493 -18.81 9.95 -3.14
C VAL A 493 -19.43 10.34 -1.80
N TRP A 494 -20.22 11.42 -1.81
CA TRP A 494 -20.87 11.99 -0.65
C TRP A 494 -22.33 11.56 -0.63
N ILE A 495 -22.67 10.76 0.38
CA ILE A 495 -24.08 10.50 0.72
C ILE A 495 -24.52 11.61 1.66
N VAL A 496 -25.43 12.46 1.19
CA VAL A 496 -25.83 13.68 1.88
C VAL A 496 -27.19 13.46 2.53
N SER A 497 -27.25 13.64 3.86
CA SER A 497 -28.50 13.62 4.61
C SER A 497 -29.13 15.01 4.64
N GLU A 498 -30.46 15.07 4.74
CA GLU A 498 -31.15 16.31 5.09
C GLU A 498 -30.87 16.73 6.54
N LYS A 499 -30.68 15.76 7.45
CA LYS A 499 -30.53 15.97 8.88
C LYS A 499 -29.06 15.90 9.33
N PRO A 500 -28.70 16.55 10.45
CA PRO A 500 -27.37 16.39 11.03
C PRO A 500 -27.03 14.93 11.28
N VAL A 501 -25.86 14.49 10.78
CA VAL A 501 -25.38 13.12 10.95
C VAL A 501 -24.60 12.97 12.26
N GLU A 502 -24.81 11.86 12.96
CA GLU A 502 -24.04 11.52 14.16
C GLU A 502 -22.53 11.45 13.90
N ARG A 503 -21.75 11.96 14.86
CA ARG A 503 -20.29 11.95 14.80
C ARG A 503 -19.75 10.65 15.39
N THR A 504 -19.94 9.53 14.69
CA THR A 504 -19.32 8.26 15.08
C THR A 504 -17.80 8.34 14.88
N THR A 505 -17.05 7.86 15.87
CA THR A 505 -15.60 7.75 15.87
C THR A 505 -15.18 6.30 16.02
N LEU A 506 -14.04 5.92 15.45
CA LEU A 506 -13.43 4.61 15.70
C LEU A 506 -12.71 4.54 17.06
N LEU A 507 -12.54 5.69 17.71
CA LEU A 507 -11.96 5.76 19.04
C LEU A 507 -12.88 5.03 20.02
N PRO A 508 -12.36 4.08 20.80
CA PRO A 508 -13.15 3.43 21.84
C PRO A 508 -13.69 4.47 22.81
N ALA A 509 -14.89 4.23 23.35
CA ALA A 509 -15.38 4.97 24.50
C ALA A 509 -14.37 4.84 25.65
N GLU A 510 -14.22 5.87 26.49
CA GLU A 510 -13.22 5.92 27.58
C GLU A 510 -13.35 4.77 28.61
N GLU A 511 -14.37 3.93 28.51
CA GLU A 511 -14.77 2.93 29.50
C GLU A 511 -13.80 1.73 29.63
N SER A 512 -12.88 1.49 28.68
CA SER A 512 -11.78 0.53 28.90
C SER A 512 -10.53 0.80 28.05
N PHE A 513 -9.36 0.85 28.69
CA PHE A 513 -8.07 0.97 28.03
C PHE A 513 -7.27 -0.32 28.20
N THR A 514 -6.96 -1.00 27.09
CA THR A 514 -6.06 -2.16 27.07
C THR A 514 -4.71 -1.74 26.46
N ARG A 515 -3.64 -1.82 27.26
CA ARG A 515 -2.28 -1.59 26.75
C ARG A 515 -1.78 -2.85 26.04
N ASN A 516 -1.68 -2.79 24.71
CA ASN A 516 -1.05 -3.88 23.95
C ASN A 516 0.44 -4.00 24.31
N LEU A 517 0.88 -5.19 24.72
CA LEU A 517 2.28 -5.47 25.07
C LEU A 517 3.18 -5.49 23.82
N PRO A 518 4.44 -4.98 23.87
CA PRO A 518 5.31 -4.79 22.70
C PRO A 518 5.89 -6.05 22.03
N GLY A 519 5.32 -7.24 22.27
CA GLY A 519 5.86 -8.53 21.84
C GLY A 519 5.32 -9.07 20.51
N SER A 520 4.78 -8.23 19.62
CA SER A 520 4.08 -8.65 18.40
C SER A 520 4.81 -8.32 17.10
N LEU A 521 6.09 -7.93 17.14
CA LEU A 521 6.84 -7.58 15.93
C LEU A 521 7.10 -8.83 15.08
N PRO A 522 6.57 -8.91 13.83
CA PRO A 522 6.87 -10.00 12.93
C PRO A 522 8.37 -10.06 12.62
N SER A 523 8.92 -11.26 12.46
CA SER A 523 10.37 -11.46 12.23
C SER A 523 10.85 -10.75 10.96
N ARG A 524 10.09 -10.79 9.87
CA ARG A 524 10.40 -10.06 8.62
C ARG A 524 10.43 -8.54 8.83
N ALA A 525 9.54 -8.00 9.64
CA ALA A 525 9.54 -6.57 9.96
C ALA A 525 10.78 -6.19 10.79
N ALA A 526 11.20 -7.06 11.70
CA ALA A 526 12.45 -6.89 12.44
C ALA A 526 13.68 -6.96 11.51
N ASP A 527 13.67 -7.88 10.54
CA ASP A 527 14.72 -8.03 9.54
C ASP A 527 14.87 -6.78 8.67
N ASN A 528 13.75 -6.26 8.14
CA ASN A 528 13.75 -5.02 7.37
C ASN A 528 14.22 -3.81 8.20
N LEU A 529 13.87 -3.73 9.50
CA LEU A 529 14.35 -2.66 10.38
C LEU A 529 15.86 -2.79 10.65
N PHE A 530 16.34 -4.00 10.91
CA PHE A 530 17.76 -4.27 11.12
C PHE A 530 18.58 -3.90 9.89
N TRP A 531 18.19 -4.39 8.71
CA TRP A 531 18.90 -4.09 7.46
C TRP A 531 18.77 -2.64 7.04
N LEU A 532 17.63 -1.99 7.24
CA LEU A 532 17.50 -0.54 7.00
C LEU A 532 18.54 0.23 7.81
N GLY A 533 18.69 -0.09 9.10
CA GLY A 533 19.72 0.51 9.94
C GLY A 533 21.13 0.34 9.37
N ARG A 534 21.45 -0.87 8.88
CA ARG A 534 22.74 -1.17 8.25
C ARG A 534 22.94 -0.43 6.94
N TYR A 535 21.99 -0.46 6.02
CA TYR A 535 22.12 0.19 4.71
C TYR A 535 22.30 1.71 4.83
N ILE A 536 21.60 2.34 5.78
CA ILE A 536 21.75 3.77 6.05
C ILE A 536 23.15 4.09 6.58
N GLU A 537 23.66 3.34 7.55
CA GLU A 537 25.01 3.59 8.08
C GLU A 537 26.12 3.20 7.08
N ARG A 538 25.89 2.20 6.22
CA ARG A 538 26.79 1.86 5.11
C ARG A 538 26.88 2.98 4.09
N ALA A 539 25.75 3.57 3.71
CA ALA A 539 25.70 4.75 2.86
C ALA A 539 26.42 5.93 3.53
N GLU A 540 26.17 6.17 4.83
CA GLU A 540 26.85 7.24 5.58
C GLU A 540 28.37 7.04 5.62
N GLY A 541 28.82 5.81 5.87
CA GLY A 541 30.24 5.45 5.90
C GLY A 541 30.93 5.73 4.57
N ALA A 542 30.34 5.26 3.46
CA ALA A 542 30.82 5.52 2.11
C ALA A 542 30.89 7.02 1.80
N LEU A 543 29.84 7.77 2.12
CA LEU A 543 29.78 9.23 1.92
C LEU A 543 30.90 9.96 2.68
N ARG A 544 31.21 9.55 3.92
CA ARG A 544 32.27 10.16 4.73
C ARG A 544 33.66 9.91 4.15
N ILE A 545 33.95 8.68 3.70
CA ILE A 545 35.24 8.37 3.06
C ILE A 545 35.37 9.11 1.72
N LEU A 546 34.33 9.06 0.88
CA LEU A 546 34.33 9.75 -0.42
C LEU A 546 34.51 11.26 -0.27
N ARG A 547 33.88 11.88 0.73
CA ARG A 547 34.07 13.30 1.04
C ARG A 547 35.52 13.61 1.39
N ALA A 548 36.12 12.83 2.29
CA ALA A 548 37.50 13.03 2.71
C ALA A 548 38.50 12.78 1.57
N TRP A 549 38.21 11.80 0.70
CA TRP A 549 38.99 11.49 -0.50
C TRP A 549 38.92 12.62 -1.53
N HIS A 550 37.71 13.08 -1.86
CA HIS A 550 37.50 14.15 -2.84
C HIS A 550 38.04 15.51 -2.37
N ALA A 551 38.00 15.82 -1.08
CA ALA A 551 38.60 17.03 -0.53
C ALA A 551 40.11 17.07 -0.79
N ARG A 552 40.82 15.98 -0.49
CA ARG A 552 42.26 15.85 -0.76
C ARG A 552 42.57 15.80 -2.26
N PHE A 553 41.73 15.12 -3.04
CA PHE A 553 41.88 15.08 -4.49
C PHE A 553 41.73 16.48 -5.12
N ALA A 554 40.85 17.34 -4.59
CA ALA A 554 40.71 18.72 -5.06
C ALA A 554 41.96 19.57 -4.79
N GLU A 555 42.65 19.34 -3.67
CA GLU A 555 43.90 20.04 -3.33
C GLU A 555 45.09 19.54 -4.16
N ALA A 556 45.19 18.23 -4.38
CA ALA A 556 46.35 17.57 -4.96
C ALA A 556 46.27 17.35 -6.47
N ALA A 557 45.06 17.19 -7.02
CA ALA A 557 44.77 16.79 -8.40
C ALA A 557 45.45 15.49 -8.91
N ASP A 558 46.10 14.70 -8.04
CA ASP A 558 46.74 13.42 -8.37
C ASP A 558 46.10 12.27 -7.55
N PRO A 559 45.35 11.36 -8.19
CA PRO A 559 44.72 10.24 -7.48
C PRO A 559 45.72 9.15 -7.06
N ASN A 560 46.98 9.21 -7.52
CA ASN A 560 48.01 8.21 -7.24
C ASN A 560 48.89 8.55 -6.04
N MET A 561 48.63 9.68 -5.36
CA MET A 561 49.29 9.99 -4.10
C MET A 561 49.12 8.83 -3.11
N PRO A 562 50.15 8.48 -2.31
CA PRO A 562 50.12 7.29 -1.46
C PRO A 562 48.85 7.13 -0.63
N LEU A 563 48.38 8.21 0.02
CA LEU A 563 47.14 8.21 0.81
C LEU A 563 45.88 7.99 -0.04
N LEU A 564 45.74 8.68 -1.18
CA LEU A 564 44.57 8.55 -2.05
C LEU A 564 44.51 7.20 -2.76
N LYS A 565 45.66 6.63 -3.09
CA LYS A 565 45.79 5.29 -3.67
C LYS A 565 45.45 4.21 -2.65
N ASP A 566 45.92 4.36 -1.42
CA ASP A 566 45.60 3.45 -0.31
C ASP A 566 44.09 3.42 -0.04
N VAL A 567 43.46 4.59 0.14
CA VAL A 567 42.01 4.70 0.34
C VAL A 567 41.20 4.22 -0.86
N SER A 568 41.67 4.48 -2.09
CA SER A 568 41.01 3.93 -3.30
C SER A 568 41.07 2.40 -3.32
N SER A 569 42.16 1.81 -2.83
CA SER A 569 42.31 0.35 -2.76
C SER A 569 41.36 -0.25 -1.70
N TYR A 570 41.24 0.41 -0.55
CA TYR A 570 40.25 0.07 0.47
C TYR A 570 38.81 0.15 -0.07
N LEU A 571 38.44 1.25 -0.72
CA LEU A 571 37.11 1.42 -1.29
C LEU A 571 36.82 0.40 -2.41
N ALA A 572 37.81 0.06 -3.23
CA ALA A 572 37.67 -0.96 -4.27
C ALA A 572 37.38 -2.36 -3.67
N ALA A 573 37.97 -2.70 -2.51
CA ALA A 573 37.67 -3.94 -1.80
C ALA A 573 36.21 -4.01 -1.30
N LEU A 574 35.54 -2.85 -1.17
CA LEU A 574 34.13 -2.71 -0.81
C LEU A 574 33.21 -2.50 -2.03
N ASP A 575 33.73 -2.67 -3.26
CA ASP A 575 33.02 -2.40 -4.51
C ASP A 575 32.54 -0.93 -4.65
N ILE A 576 33.34 0.01 -4.11
CA ILE A 576 33.10 1.45 -4.22
C ILE A 576 34.16 2.06 -5.14
N SER A 577 33.73 2.51 -6.32
CA SER A 577 34.63 3.13 -7.30
C SER A 577 34.87 4.61 -6.99
N THR A 578 36.13 5.03 -6.85
CA THR A 578 36.50 6.46 -6.76
C THR A 578 36.52 7.17 -8.12
N ARG A 579 36.36 6.44 -9.23
CA ARG A 579 36.31 7.02 -10.59
C ARG A 579 35.00 7.77 -10.86
N GLN A 580 33.93 7.33 -10.23
CA GLN A 580 32.64 8.00 -10.28
C GLN A 580 32.49 8.87 -9.03
N PRO A 581 32.19 10.18 -9.16
CA PRO A 581 32.05 11.07 -8.01
C PRO A 581 30.96 10.63 -7.03
N VAL A 582 29.86 10.09 -7.56
CA VAL A 582 28.80 9.44 -6.78
C VAL A 582 28.69 8.01 -7.32
N PRO A 583 29.23 7.00 -6.63
CA PRO A 583 29.30 5.65 -7.17
C PRO A 583 27.93 4.95 -7.26
N ALA A 584 27.77 4.05 -8.23
CA ALA A 584 26.55 3.25 -8.35
C ALA A 584 26.26 2.38 -7.11
N SER A 585 27.29 1.89 -6.42
CA SER A 585 27.13 1.12 -5.17
C SER A 585 26.57 1.95 -4.01
N LEU A 586 26.81 3.26 -3.98
CA LEU A 586 26.14 4.17 -3.04
C LEU A 586 24.64 4.27 -3.34
N LEU A 587 24.27 4.37 -4.62
CA LEU A 587 22.86 4.35 -5.03
C LEU A 587 22.19 3.03 -4.65
N ALA A 588 22.88 1.90 -4.87
CA ALA A 588 22.39 0.57 -4.49
C ALA A 588 22.10 0.48 -2.99
N ASN A 589 22.99 0.98 -2.12
CA ASN A 589 22.76 0.99 -0.67
C ASN A 589 21.54 1.86 -0.29
N ILE A 590 21.37 3.03 -0.91
CA ILE A 590 20.21 3.89 -0.67
C ILE A 590 18.91 3.23 -1.17
N ASP A 591 18.97 2.56 -2.31
CA ASP A 591 17.83 1.85 -2.88
C ASP A 591 17.47 0.61 -2.03
N SER A 592 18.44 -0.11 -1.47
CA SER A 592 18.20 -1.18 -0.48
C SER A 592 17.57 -0.64 0.80
N ALA A 593 18.01 0.52 1.29
CA ALA A 593 17.37 1.19 2.42
C ALA A 593 15.90 1.56 2.10
N LEU A 594 15.63 2.12 0.92
CA LEU A 594 14.27 2.41 0.47
C LEU A 594 13.39 1.16 0.37
N PHE A 595 13.94 0.07 -0.17
CA PHE A 595 13.24 -1.22 -0.26
C PHE A 595 12.87 -1.74 1.12
N SER A 596 13.84 -1.79 2.05
CA SER A 596 13.58 -2.22 3.43
C SER A 596 12.55 -1.32 4.11
N ALA A 597 12.66 0.01 4.00
CA ALA A 597 11.67 0.93 4.55
C ALA A 597 10.28 0.76 3.92
N GLY A 598 10.20 0.43 2.64
CA GLY A 598 8.95 0.21 1.90
C GLY A 598 8.17 -1.00 2.41
N ASN A 599 8.86 -2.07 2.81
CA ASN A 599 8.25 -3.29 3.35
C ASN A 599 7.63 -3.12 4.74
N ILE A 600 7.98 -2.05 5.45
CA ILE A 600 7.54 -1.73 6.82
C ILE A 600 6.95 -0.31 6.89
N ARG A 601 6.31 0.12 5.81
CA ARG A 601 5.79 1.49 5.66
C ARG A 601 4.75 1.88 6.71
N ASP A 602 4.00 0.91 7.22
CA ASP A 602 3.05 1.09 8.33
C ASP A 602 3.73 1.52 9.65
N ARG A 603 5.07 1.39 9.74
CA ARG A 603 5.88 1.69 10.92
C ARG A 603 6.66 3.01 10.85
N PHE A 604 6.64 3.72 9.72
CA PHE A 604 7.30 5.01 9.56
C PHE A 604 6.33 6.17 9.68
N SER A 605 6.85 7.30 10.18
CA SER A 605 6.17 8.57 9.97
C SER A 605 6.20 8.92 8.48
N PRO A 606 5.16 9.61 7.97
CA PRO A 606 5.18 10.14 6.61
C PRO A 606 6.45 10.96 6.31
N ASP A 607 6.91 11.76 7.27
CA ASP A 607 8.10 12.60 7.12
C ASP A 607 9.39 11.78 6.94
N GLY A 608 9.55 10.69 7.68
CA GLY A 608 10.71 9.80 7.54
C GLY A 608 10.77 9.16 6.15
N TRP A 609 9.62 8.75 5.62
CA TRP A 609 9.51 8.20 4.26
C TRP A 609 9.84 9.25 3.18
N LEU A 610 9.35 10.48 3.35
CA LEU A 610 9.66 11.58 2.43
C LEU A 610 11.14 11.95 2.44
N ALA A 611 11.77 12.01 3.63
CA ALA A 611 13.19 12.29 3.77
C ALA A 611 14.09 11.26 3.05
N LEU A 612 13.75 9.97 3.17
CA LEU A 612 14.51 8.90 2.51
C LEU A 612 14.33 8.93 0.97
N ASN A 613 13.12 9.21 0.49
CA ASN A 613 12.87 9.39 -0.94
C ASN A 613 13.59 10.60 -1.52
N ASP A 614 13.61 11.71 -0.79
CA ASP A 614 14.31 12.92 -1.19
C ASP A 614 15.83 12.71 -1.24
N LEU A 615 16.39 11.92 -0.30
CA LEU A 615 17.78 11.47 -0.33
C LEU A 615 18.08 10.70 -1.63
N SER A 616 17.29 9.69 -1.97
CA SER A 616 17.49 8.88 -3.19
C SER A 616 17.37 9.72 -4.47
N LYS A 617 16.35 10.57 -4.58
CA LYS A 617 16.17 11.49 -5.72
C LYS A 617 17.39 12.41 -5.88
N THR A 618 17.89 12.96 -4.78
CA THR A 618 19.07 13.82 -4.79
C THR A 618 20.32 13.05 -5.21
N ALA A 619 20.54 11.85 -4.65
CA ALA A 619 21.70 11.02 -4.97
C ALA A 619 21.74 10.63 -6.46
N ARG A 620 20.60 10.23 -7.04
CA ARG A 620 20.49 9.91 -8.48
C ARG A 620 20.77 11.12 -9.37
N LYS A 621 20.28 12.30 -8.98
CA LYS A 621 20.59 13.55 -9.69
C LYS A 621 22.10 13.82 -9.67
N PHE A 622 22.73 13.70 -8.49
CA PHE A 622 24.17 13.93 -8.35
C PHE A 622 25.02 12.91 -9.11
N HIS A 623 24.63 11.64 -9.14
CA HIS A 623 25.27 10.62 -9.97
C HIS A 623 25.38 11.01 -11.44
N ALA A 624 24.36 11.69 -11.99
CA ALA A 624 24.37 12.12 -13.38
C ALA A 624 25.07 13.46 -13.65
N THR A 625 25.28 14.30 -12.63
CA THR A 625 25.63 15.72 -12.83
C THR A 625 26.91 16.18 -12.16
N VAL A 626 27.35 15.50 -11.09
CA VAL A 626 28.45 15.96 -10.23
C VAL A 626 29.81 15.53 -10.80
N GLN A 627 30.79 16.42 -10.69
CA GLN A 627 32.18 16.18 -11.08
C GLN A 627 33.08 15.85 -9.88
N ALA A 628 34.22 15.19 -10.13
CA ALA A 628 35.17 14.82 -9.07
C ALA A 628 35.86 16.07 -8.48
N GLY A 629 36.24 16.01 -7.20
CA GLY A 629 36.90 17.10 -6.48
C GLY A 629 35.91 17.91 -5.64
N ASP A 630 35.98 19.24 -5.67
CA ASP A 630 35.16 20.12 -4.82
C ASP A 630 33.64 19.92 -4.98
N ASP A 631 33.18 19.70 -6.21
CA ASP A 631 31.76 19.46 -6.50
C ASP A 631 31.28 18.15 -5.84
N ALA A 632 32.07 17.08 -5.92
CA ALA A 632 31.82 15.84 -5.20
C ALA A 632 31.82 16.02 -3.69
N THR A 633 32.79 16.76 -3.13
CA THR A 633 32.86 17.07 -1.70
C THR A 633 31.60 17.80 -1.22
N HIS A 634 31.11 18.76 -2.02
CA HIS A 634 29.87 19.49 -1.74
C HIS A 634 28.64 18.56 -1.82
N ALA A 635 28.57 17.72 -2.86
CA ALA A 635 27.50 16.74 -3.04
C ALA A 635 27.44 15.74 -1.87
N MET A 636 28.58 15.17 -1.45
CA MET A 636 28.65 14.26 -0.29
C MET A 636 28.16 14.96 0.99
N THR A 637 28.50 16.23 1.16
CA THR A 637 28.04 17.04 2.32
C THR A 637 26.52 17.25 2.31
N ILE A 638 25.92 17.49 1.15
CA ILE A 638 24.44 17.57 1.02
C ILE A 638 23.79 16.23 1.36
N LEU A 639 24.31 15.12 0.82
CA LEU A 639 23.77 13.78 1.06
C LEU A 639 23.89 13.39 2.55
N LEU A 640 25.01 13.68 3.20
CA LEU A 640 25.20 13.47 4.64
C LEU A 640 24.19 14.26 5.48
N ARG A 641 23.91 15.52 5.13
CA ARG A 641 22.88 16.32 5.83
C ARG A 641 21.48 15.74 5.66
N LYS A 642 21.13 15.28 4.46
CA LYS A 642 19.82 14.63 4.21
C LYS A 642 19.69 13.32 4.99
N LEU A 643 20.74 12.51 5.02
CA LEU A 643 20.80 11.27 5.79
C LEU A 643 20.69 11.54 7.31
N ALA A 644 21.39 12.56 7.82
CA ALA A 644 21.25 13.00 9.21
C ALA A 644 19.83 13.47 9.52
N GLY A 645 19.17 14.16 8.59
CA GLY A 645 17.75 14.55 8.71
C GLY A 645 16.83 13.33 8.84
N PHE A 646 17.02 12.30 8.00
CA PHE A 646 16.30 11.04 8.13
C PHE A 646 16.56 10.36 9.48
N ALA A 647 17.83 10.23 9.89
CA ALA A 647 18.20 9.60 11.15
C ALA A 647 17.63 10.35 12.37
N GLY A 648 17.60 11.68 12.32
CA GLY A 648 16.96 12.54 13.33
C GLY A 648 15.46 12.29 13.43
N LEU A 649 14.75 12.29 12.29
CA LEU A 649 13.31 12.01 12.25
C LEU A 649 12.96 10.63 12.80
N VAL A 650 13.78 9.61 12.51
CA VAL A 650 13.57 8.27 13.06
C VAL A 650 13.85 8.25 14.56
N HIS A 651 14.88 8.94 15.05
CA HIS A 651 15.21 8.97 16.46
C HIS A 651 14.19 9.76 17.31
N GLU A 652 13.59 10.81 16.75
CA GLU A 652 12.60 11.65 17.44
C GLU A 652 11.18 11.09 17.39
N ASN A 653 10.75 10.52 16.25
CA ASN A 653 9.36 10.15 16.02
C ASN A 653 9.05 8.66 16.23
N MET A 654 10.05 7.78 16.13
CA MET A 654 9.83 6.34 16.28
C MET A 654 9.77 5.96 17.76
N TYR A 655 8.66 5.36 18.18
CA TYR A 655 8.54 4.86 19.54
C TYR A 655 9.56 3.75 19.81
N ARG A 656 10.25 3.82 20.97
CA ARG A 656 11.37 2.92 21.36
C ARG A 656 10.92 1.52 21.80
N PHE A 657 10.15 0.84 20.97
CA PHE A 657 9.80 -0.57 21.11
C PHE A 657 10.83 -1.47 20.41
N THR A 658 10.57 -2.78 20.41
CA THR A 658 11.41 -3.81 19.80
C THR A 658 11.88 -3.46 18.38
N GLY A 659 11.01 -2.89 17.54
CA GLY A 659 11.38 -2.51 16.18
C GLY A 659 12.48 -1.44 16.11
N TRP A 660 12.38 -0.41 16.96
CA TRP A 660 13.41 0.62 17.06
C TRP A 660 14.75 0.02 17.50
N ARG A 661 14.73 -1.00 18.36
CA ARG A 661 15.95 -1.70 18.81
C ARG A 661 16.66 -2.44 17.69
N PHE A 662 15.93 -3.18 16.85
CA PHE A 662 16.52 -3.85 15.68
C PHE A 662 17.16 -2.85 14.73
N LEU A 663 16.49 -1.73 14.45
CA LEU A 663 17.05 -0.64 13.67
C LEU A 663 18.33 -0.07 14.32
N SER A 664 18.27 0.26 15.62
CA SER A 664 19.41 0.79 16.36
C SER A 664 20.60 -0.18 16.38
N ILE A 665 20.37 -1.47 16.67
CA ILE A 665 21.41 -2.50 16.65
C ILE A 665 22.03 -2.60 15.25
N GLY A 666 21.22 -2.62 14.19
CA GLY A 666 21.72 -2.62 12.81
C GLY A 666 22.64 -1.43 12.54
N ARG A 667 22.24 -0.24 12.99
CA ARG A 667 23.06 0.98 12.83
C ARG A 667 24.38 0.90 13.59
N TYR A 668 24.32 0.59 14.88
CA TYR A 668 25.51 0.49 15.73
C TYR A 668 26.47 -0.59 15.24
N LEU A 669 25.94 -1.73 14.81
CA LEU A 669 26.72 -2.84 14.28
C LEU A 669 27.45 -2.46 13.00
N GLU A 670 26.76 -1.88 12.01
CA GLU A 670 27.39 -1.47 10.76
C GLU A 670 28.42 -0.35 10.99
N ARG A 671 28.12 0.62 11.85
CA ARG A 671 29.06 1.68 12.20
C ARG A 671 30.31 1.15 12.90
N GLY A 672 30.15 0.23 13.84
CA GLY A 672 31.24 -0.42 14.55
C GLY A 672 32.11 -1.26 13.62
N LEU A 673 31.48 -2.00 12.70
CA LEU A 673 32.16 -2.79 11.67
C LEU A 673 32.97 -1.89 10.72
N HIS A 674 32.36 -0.80 10.25
CA HIS A 674 33.02 0.16 9.37
C HIS A 674 34.23 0.80 10.04
N MET A 675 34.10 1.29 11.28
CA MET A 675 35.21 1.89 12.02
C MET A 675 36.32 0.86 12.31
N THR A 676 35.96 -0.38 12.67
CA THR A 676 36.92 -1.47 12.91
C THR A 676 37.75 -1.79 11.67
N ARG A 677 37.09 -1.92 10.50
CA ARG A 677 37.75 -2.14 9.21
C ARG A 677 38.68 -0.99 8.83
N LEU A 678 38.20 0.24 9.00
CA LEU A 678 38.97 1.43 8.63
C LEU A 678 40.21 1.60 9.50
N LEU A 679 40.09 1.38 10.83
CA LEU A 679 41.24 1.36 11.74
C LEU A 679 42.19 0.22 11.39
N GLY A 680 41.70 -1.00 11.18
CA GLY A 680 42.53 -2.13 10.77
C GLY A 680 43.33 -1.86 9.49
N HIS A 681 42.76 -1.12 8.53
CA HIS A 681 43.43 -0.75 7.29
C HIS A 681 44.42 0.42 7.44
N MET A 682 43.99 1.51 8.10
CA MET A 682 44.71 2.80 8.10
C MET A 682 45.52 3.06 9.38
N SER A 683 45.52 2.15 10.36
CA SER A 683 46.27 2.31 11.62
C SER A 683 47.56 1.49 11.72
N GLY A 684 47.93 0.78 10.65
CA GLY A 684 49.14 -0.05 10.60
C GLY A 684 50.45 0.73 10.50
N PRO A 685 51.60 0.06 10.65
CA PRO A 685 52.93 0.68 10.52
C PRO A 685 53.24 1.18 9.09
N GLU A 686 52.56 0.61 8.08
CA GLU A 686 52.67 1.00 6.67
C GLU A 686 51.65 2.08 6.26
N ALA A 687 50.94 2.69 7.22
CA ALA A 687 49.94 3.70 6.93
C ALA A 687 50.59 4.95 6.30
N PRO A 688 50.07 5.47 5.18
CA PRO A 688 50.65 6.63 4.51
C PRO A 688 50.49 7.90 5.35
N ASP A 689 51.37 8.88 5.11
CA ASP A 689 51.30 10.19 5.76
C ASP A 689 49.90 10.83 5.57
N GLY A 690 49.34 11.34 6.67
CA GLY A 690 47.99 11.92 6.70
C GLY A 690 46.85 10.92 6.92
N ALA A 691 47.11 9.61 6.98
CA ALA A 691 46.10 8.59 7.26
C ALA A 691 45.38 8.82 8.60
N TYR A 692 46.12 9.18 9.65
CA TYR A 692 45.54 9.45 10.98
C TYR A 692 44.64 10.68 10.99
N ASP A 693 45.01 11.75 10.28
CA ASP A 693 44.15 12.94 10.16
C ASP A 693 42.89 12.64 9.35
N MET A 694 43.01 11.80 8.32
CA MET A 694 41.87 11.32 7.54
C MET A 694 40.92 10.43 8.35
N LEU A 695 41.46 9.54 9.19
CA LEU A 695 40.68 8.74 10.14
C LEU A 695 39.87 9.63 11.09
N LEU A 696 40.49 10.66 11.66
CA LEU A 696 39.81 11.62 12.53
C LEU A 696 38.75 12.44 11.80
N GLU A 697 38.96 12.79 10.53
CA GLU A 697 37.97 13.50 9.70
C GLU A 697 36.76 12.60 9.37
N ILE A 698 37.01 11.36 8.95
CA ILE A 698 35.96 10.37 8.67
C ILE A 698 35.16 10.10 9.95
N GLY A 699 35.85 9.92 11.07
CA GLY A 699 35.30 9.75 12.41
C GLY A 699 34.74 11.01 13.07
N ASP A 700 34.62 12.14 12.37
CA ASP A 700 34.09 13.42 12.89
C ASP A 700 34.71 13.86 14.24
N SER A 701 35.97 13.49 14.46
CA SER A 701 36.63 13.51 15.75
C SER A 701 37.82 14.48 15.81
N VAL A 702 38.05 15.26 14.75
CA VAL A 702 39.17 16.23 14.67
C VAL A 702 39.16 17.22 15.84
N MET A 703 38.00 17.83 16.14
CA MET A 703 37.90 18.80 17.24
C MET A 703 38.01 18.15 18.62
N THR A 704 37.46 16.94 18.78
CA THR A 704 37.54 16.18 20.02
C THR A 704 38.99 15.75 20.31
N HIS A 705 39.68 15.26 19.29
CA HIS A 705 41.09 14.88 19.36
C HIS A 705 41.98 16.06 19.78
N ARG A 706 41.86 17.20 19.09
CA ARG A 706 42.62 18.44 19.40
C ARG A 706 42.39 18.96 20.83
N ARG A 707 41.22 18.70 21.41
CA ARG A 707 40.92 19.10 22.80
C ARG A 707 41.44 18.11 23.83
N ARG A 708 41.48 16.82 23.50
CA ARG A 708 41.79 15.73 24.43
C ARG A 708 43.28 15.38 24.46
N TYR A 709 43.98 15.57 23.35
CA TYR A 709 45.41 15.28 23.23
C TYR A 709 46.18 16.56 22.89
N ASN A 710 47.22 16.86 23.68
CA ASN A 710 48.07 18.04 23.50
C ASN A 710 49.18 17.84 22.43
N VAL A 711 49.17 16.71 21.70
CA VAL A 711 50.29 16.20 20.89
C VAL A 711 49.86 15.98 19.44
N ASN A 712 50.84 15.85 18.53
CA ASN A 712 50.67 15.45 17.13
C ASN A 712 49.75 14.22 16.99
N THR A 713 48.98 14.18 15.90
CA THR A 713 48.12 13.06 15.54
C THR A 713 48.96 11.78 15.40
N ALA A 714 48.74 10.81 16.29
CA ALA A 714 49.49 9.55 16.35
C ALA A 714 48.56 8.35 16.51
N ALA A 715 49.01 7.17 16.07
CA ALA A 715 48.24 5.91 16.11
C ALA A 715 47.54 5.68 17.45
N LEU A 716 48.27 5.74 18.57
CA LEU A 716 47.72 5.49 19.91
C LEU A 716 46.58 6.46 20.26
N THR A 717 46.71 7.74 19.91
CA THR A 717 45.67 8.75 20.19
C THR A 717 44.43 8.57 19.31
N VAL A 718 44.61 8.11 18.07
CA VAL A 718 43.49 7.80 17.16
C VAL A 718 42.78 6.53 17.60
N THR A 719 43.53 5.49 17.97
CA THR A 719 43.00 4.24 18.53
C THR A 719 42.24 4.48 19.83
N ASP A 720 42.80 5.26 20.77
CA ASP A 720 42.10 5.60 22.01
C ASP A 720 40.75 6.26 21.70
N LEU A 721 40.73 7.23 20.79
CA LEU A 721 39.53 8.00 20.48
C LEU A 721 38.49 7.27 19.60
N LEU A 722 38.93 6.50 18.61
CA LEU A 722 38.05 5.86 17.61
C LEU A 722 37.81 4.37 17.84
N ALA A 723 38.59 3.70 18.70
CA ALA A 723 38.30 2.32 19.10
C ALA A 723 37.77 2.23 20.53
N LEU A 724 38.41 2.93 21.48
CA LEU A 724 38.26 2.64 22.92
C LEU A 724 37.49 3.69 23.72
N ASP A 725 37.26 4.90 23.19
CA ASP A 725 36.59 5.97 23.95
C ASP A 725 35.09 5.73 24.13
N PRO A 726 34.59 5.44 25.35
CA PRO A 726 33.18 5.13 25.56
C PRO A 726 32.26 6.35 25.42
N LEU A 727 32.82 7.57 25.25
CA LEU A 727 32.04 8.80 25.09
C LEU A 727 31.95 9.27 23.63
N ASN A 728 32.74 8.69 22.73
CA ASN A 728 32.73 9.07 21.33
C ASN A 728 31.67 8.26 20.56
N PRO A 729 30.62 8.88 19.98
CA PRO A 729 29.58 8.18 19.23
C PRO A 729 30.06 7.44 17.99
N ARG A 730 31.33 7.62 17.59
CA ARG A 730 31.98 6.93 16.48
C ARG A 730 32.91 5.82 16.91
N SER A 731 33.22 5.70 18.21
CA SER A 731 34.14 4.65 18.65
C SER A 731 33.51 3.28 18.58
N VAL A 732 34.33 2.25 18.42
CA VAL A 732 33.88 0.86 18.40
C VAL A 732 33.31 0.46 19.76
N LEU A 733 33.96 0.86 20.87
CA LEU A 733 33.47 0.58 22.22
C LEU A 733 32.11 1.23 22.50
N PHE A 734 31.89 2.48 22.05
CA PHE A 734 30.58 3.11 22.17
C PHE A 734 29.51 2.30 21.46
N GLN A 735 29.77 1.83 20.23
CA GLN A 735 28.78 1.02 19.50
C GLN A 735 28.44 -0.27 20.27
N LEU A 736 29.45 -0.95 20.82
CA LEU A 736 29.23 -2.18 21.61
C LEU A 736 28.48 -1.91 22.91
N ASN A 737 28.69 -0.77 23.57
CA ASN A 737 27.92 -0.35 24.75
C ASN A 737 26.44 -0.20 24.40
N GLU A 738 26.15 0.46 23.28
CA GLU A 738 24.78 0.68 22.83
C GLU A 738 24.12 -0.63 22.37
N ILE A 739 24.83 -1.48 21.61
CA ILE A 739 24.33 -2.81 21.22
C ILE A 739 23.99 -3.62 22.47
N LYS A 740 24.89 -3.69 23.46
CA LYS A 740 24.64 -4.40 24.73
C LYS A 740 23.35 -3.92 25.40
N THR A 741 23.16 -2.61 25.50
CA THR A 741 21.97 -2.00 26.10
C THR A 741 20.69 -2.39 25.36
N GLU A 742 20.70 -2.36 24.02
CA GLU A 742 19.52 -2.73 23.24
C GLU A 742 19.22 -4.23 23.28
N VAL A 743 20.26 -5.07 23.24
CA VAL A 743 20.14 -6.54 23.30
C VAL A 743 19.56 -7.01 24.62
N GLU A 744 19.98 -6.42 25.73
CA GLU A 744 19.44 -6.73 27.07
C GLU A 744 17.93 -6.56 27.16
N LEU A 745 17.38 -5.64 26.36
CA LEU A 745 15.96 -5.32 26.38
C LEU A 745 15.16 -6.12 25.32
N LEU A 746 15.80 -6.87 24.43
CA LEU A 746 15.09 -7.67 23.42
C LEU A 746 14.27 -8.81 24.08
N PRO A 747 13.18 -9.26 23.42
CA PRO A 747 12.48 -10.46 23.85
C PRO A 747 13.43 -11.66 23.96
N ASN A 748 13.23 -12.49 24.97
CA ASN A 748 14.05 -13.69 25.20
C ASN A 748 15.57 -13.40 25.36
N ALA A 749 15.98 -12.18 25.69
CA ALA A 749 17.38 -11.87 26.04
C ALA A 749 17.87 -12.73 27.22
N PHE A 750 16.94 -13.06 28.13
CA PHE A 750 17.11 -14.09 29.15
C PHE A 750 16.11 -15.22 28.92
N VAL A 751 16.60 -16.46 28.96
CA VAL A 751 15.79 -17.68 28.90
C VAL A 751 16.07 -18.48 30.17
N ASN A 752 15.04 -18.70 30.99
CA ASN A 752 15.15 -19.39 32.29
C ASN A 752 16.25 -18.79 33.21
N GLY A 753 16.38 -17.47 33.22
CA GLY A 753 17.39 -16.76 34.01
C GLY A 753 18.81 -16.77 33.43
N GLN A 754 19.03 -17.41 32.28
CA GLN A 754 20.33 -17.42 31.59
C GLN A 754 20.32 -16.49 30.37
N MET A 755 21.44 -15.82 30.09
CA MET A 755 21.60 -15.03 28.87
C MET A 755 21.43 -15.91 27.63
N SER A 756 20.68 -15.41 26.64
CA SER A 756 20.59 -16.03 25.32
C SER A 756 21.96 -16.15 24.65
N PRO A 757 22.14 -17.04 23.65
CA PRO A 757 23.40 -17.14 22.91
C PRO A 757 23.87 -15.79 22.35
N PHE A 758 22.94 -15.03 21.77
CA PHE A 758 23.20 -13.70 21.22
C PHE A 758 23.61 -12.68 22.30
N TYR A 759 22.91 -12.64 23.43
CA TYR A 759 23.28 -11.72 24.52
C TYR A 759 24.64 -12.09 25.13
N ARG A 760 24.91 -13.38 25.32
CA ARG A 760 26.20 -13.86 25.83
C ARG A 760 27.37 -13.46 24.92
N GLU A 761 27.21 -13.59 23.61
CA GLU A 761 28.24 -13.19 22.66
C GLU A 761 28.44 -11.67 22.64
N THR A 762 27.36 -10.90 22.70
CA THR A 762 27.41 -9.44 22.85
C THR A 762 28.21 -9.04 24.10
N MET A 763 27.94 -9.69 25.23
CA MET A 763 28.65 -9.46 26.50
C MET A 763 30.14 -9.84 26.42
N ARG A 764 30.48 -10.95 25.75
CA ARG A 764 31.86 -11.38 25.52
C ARG A 764 32.62 -10.31 24.73
N LEU A 765 32.04 -9.84 23.63
CA LEU A 765 32.66 -8.86 22.74
C LEU A 765 32.89 -7.52 23.43
N HIS A 766 31.83 -6.99 24.05
CA HIS A 766 31.90 -5.76 24.82
C HIS A 766 32.98 -5.85 25.91
N SER A 767 32.96 -6.91 26.73
CA SER A 767 33.91 -7.04 27.85
C SER A 767 35.35 -7.23 27.36
N GLY A 768 35.54 -7.90 26.21
CA GLY A 768 36.84 -8.07 25.58
C GLY A 768 37.46 -6.75 25.12
N LEU A 769 36.67 -5.86 24.52
CA LEU A 769 37.17 -4.55 24.07
C LEU A 769 37.30 -3.54 25.22
N ALA A 770 36.39 -3.56 26.19
CA ALA A 770 36.36 -2.61 27.31
C ALA A 770 37.60 -2.66 28.22
N VAL A 771 38.37 -3.76 28.17
CA VAL A 771 39.60 -3.94 28.95
C VAL A 771 40.88 -3.74 28.12
N MET A 772 40.76 -3.40 26.84
CA MET A 772 41.91 -3.16 25.97
C MET A 772 42.53 -1.80 26.23
N THR A 773 43.83 -1.68 25.97
CA THR A 773 44.55 -0.39 25.91
C THR A 773 44.94 -0.07 24.48
N PRO A 774 45.21 1.20 24.13
CA PRO A 774 45.59 1.57 22.77
C PRO A 774 46.79 0.79 22.22
N GLU A 775 47.76 0.43 23.07
CA GLU A 775 48.95 -0.34 22.71
C GLU A 775 48.63 -1.80 22.36
N ALA A 776 47.55 -2.35 22.92
CA ALA A 776 47.11 -3.73 22.67
C ALA A 776 46.30 -3.87 21.37
N MET A 777 45.81 -2.76 20.82
CA MET A 777 44.99 -2.73 19.60
C MET A 777 45.86 -2.84 18.34
N THR A 778 46.27 -4.06 18.04
CA THR A 778 47.02 -4.38 16.81
C THR A 778 46.09 -4.64 15.62
N GLU A 779 46.64 -4.64 14.40
CA GLU A 779 45.90 -5.01 13.19
C GLU A 779 45.18 -6.36 13.32
N ALA A 780 45.85 -7.36 13.93
CA ALA A 780 45.24 -8.68 14.16
C ALA A 780 44.03 -8.62 15.10
N VAL A 781 44.03 -7.70 16.07
CA VAL A 781 42.88 -7.47 16.96
C VAL A 781 41.72 -6.85 16.19
N TYR A 782 41.98 -5.86 15.31
CA TYR A 782 40.94 -5.29 14.46
C TYR A 782 40.33 -6.34 13.50
N ARG A 783 41.15 -7.15 12.84
CA ARG A 783 40.65 -8.23 11.96
C ARG A 783 39.82 -9.26 12.72
N ARG A 784 40.20 -9.60 13.95
CA ARG A 784 39.42 -10.51 14.80
C ARG A 784 38.11 -9.86 15.25
N LEU A 785 38.14 -8.58 15.62
CA LEU A 785 36.96 -7.84 16.03
C LEU A 785 35.96 -7.69 14.88
N GLU A 786 36.45 -7.48 13.65
CA GLU A 786 35.63 -7.50 12.43
C GLU A 786 34.89 -8.83 12.28
N GLN A 787 35.61 -9.96 12.32
CA GLN A 787 35.01 -11.30 12.22
C GLN A 787 34.00 -11.57 13.34
N ASP A 788 34.30 -11.11 14.56
CA ASP A 788 33.39 -11.28 15.69
C ASP A 788 32.12 -10.41 15.56
N LEU A 789 32.22 -9.19 15.02
CA LEU A 789 31.05 -8.33 14.71
C LEU A 789 30.20 -8.91 13.57
N GLU A 790 30.82 -9.49 12.54
CA GLU A 790 30.11 -10.22 11.48
C GLU A 790 29.34 -11.41 12.06
N ARG A 791 30.01 -12.21 12.88
CA ARG A 791 29.37 -13.33 13.60
C ARG A 791 28.22 -12.88 14.49
N LEU A 792 28.34 -11.71 15.12
CA LEU A 792 27.28 -11.14 15.95
C LEU A 792 26.03 -10.83 15.11
N SER A 793 26.20 -10.36 13.87
CA SER A 793 25.10 -10.20 12.91
C SER A 793 24.40 -11.52 12.63
N ASP A 794 25.16 -12.56 12.33
CA ASP A 794 24.62 -13.87 11.97
C ASP A 794 23.85 -14.49 13.14
N LEU A 795 24.37 -14.33 14.36
CA LEU A 795 23.68 -14.78 15.58
C LEU A 795 22.37 -14.05 15.82
N LEU A 796 22.30 -12.74 15.54
CA LEU A 796 21.05 -11.99 15.63
C LEU A 796 20.02 -12.55 14.64
N ALA A 797 20.43 -12.77 13.39
CA ALA A 797 19.56 -13.29 12.34
C ALA A 797 19.00 -14.68 12.71
N GLN A 798 19.87 -15.61 13.12
CA GLN A 798 19.50 -16.95 13.56
C GLN A 798 18.59 -16.95 14.80
N THR A 799 18.76 -15.98 15.69
CA THR A 799 17.98 -15.93 16.95
C THR A 799 16.58 -15.38 16.74
N TYR A 800 16.41 -14.38 15.86
CA TYR A 800 15.18 -13.58 15.80
C TYR A 800 14.49 -13.53 14.44
N LEU A 801 15.23 -13.69 13.35
CA LEU A 801 14.76 -13.36 12.01
C LEU A 801 14.34 -14.62 11.22
N GLY A 802 14.90 -15.78 11.58
CA GLY A 802 14.61 -17.07 10.95
C GLY A 802 15.81 -17.56 10.17
#